data_AF-A0A6B3LAX2-F1
#
_entry.id   AF-A0A6B3LAX2-F1
#
_cell.length_a   1.000
_cell.length_b   1.000
_cell.length_c   1.000
_cell.angle_alpha   90.00
_cell.angle_beta   90.00
_cell.angle_gamma   90.00
#
_symmetry.space_group_name_H-M   'P 1'
#
loop_
_entity.id
_entity.type
_entity.pdbx_description
1 polymer ?
#
loop_
_entity_poly.entity_id
_entity_poly.type
_entity_poly.pdbx_seq_one_letter_code
_entity_poly.pdbx_strand_id
1 'polypeptide(L)'
;MQQIIQSFKSGELWLADVPVPACKSGGAVVQTRASFVSAGTERMLVDFAKKNMVGKALAMPDQVNKVIRKMKTEGVFETLEKVKAKLDQPIPLGYSCAGVIEELGHSMRGFAVGDRVACGGAGFANHADYNYVPKNLMVKIPEGVSFEDASCATVGSIAMQGVRQCDVRLGEQVCVMGLGLLGLLAVQMLRASGCRVIGFDPNPQRCQDALNLGADAAVSADLVAACDQFSQGVGVDAVLITAATKSNEPVTVAGEIARMKGKVVVTGLVGMDLPRDDYYKKELDFKLSLSYGPGRYDSSYEEGGNDYPYGYVRWTEQRNIAAFLDLVAAGAVTPSKLVTHRFGIADALDAYDLLLGKTEEPYLGIVLNYDEKPAGALAEGRRVAVGKSGSGDGAKNTGGLKSGEVNIGFIGAGNFTKAVLLPELKKRIDVNLKTLCTATGMNAGETAKKEGFEIASTDYESMLSDASINTVFVTTQHNSHAKFVGEALAAGKHVFVEKPLAITREQMERLKVQVDGLSLSESAASLKGTAAASDLNTGCTPVLMVGFNRRFSPHATLLKDYFSKRKTPVFMSYRVNAGIIPPDVWIQDPAVGGGRIIGEGCHFIDFASHVIGQNVVEVQAQCVTTDNAGLVAEDNVSINLKYADGSVANILYVALGSTDIAKERCEIFANESVAVMEDFCTTTCSGKLGKEKLTGKQAKGFAQELDAFVEAIKEGKESPISWESLVNTTEVSFAVHEALQTKSTVVL
;
A
#
# COMPACT_ATOMS: atom_id res chain seq x y z
N MET A 1 3.52 12.18 -15.84
CA MET A 1 4.61 11.24 -16.16
C MET A 1 4.04 10.01 -16.84
N GLN A 2 4.80 9.42 -17.74
CA GLN A 2 4.46 8.16 -18.39
C GLN A 2 4.89 6.99 -17.50
N GLN A 3 4.01 6.00 -17.36
CA GLN A 3 4.26 4.78 -16.60
C GLN A 3 3.59 3.58 -17.25
N ILE A 4 4.28 2.44 -17.31
CA ILE A 4 3.73 1.20 -17.86
C ILE A 4 2.90 0.51 -16.78
N ILE A 5 1.66 0.20 -17.13
CA ILE A 5 0.69 -0.40 -16.22
C ILE A 5 0.05 -1.63 -16.86
N GLN A 6 -0.24 -2.63 -16.04
CA GLN A 6 -1.01 -3.81 -16.40
C GLN A 6 -2.31 -3.92 -15.62
N SER A 7 -3.39 -4.24 -16.30
CA SER A 7 -4.64 -4.67 -15.67
C SER A 7 -4.46 -6.07 -15.10
N PHE A 8 -4.54 -6.23 -13.78
CA PHE A 8 -4.47 -7.55 -13.17
C PHE A 8 -5.69 -8.43 -13.53
N LYS A 9 -6.79 -7.83 -13.99
CA LYS A 9 -7.99 -8.54 -14.41
C LYS A 9 -7.91 -9.06 -15.84
N SER A 10 -7.63 -8.18 -16.80
CA SER A 10 -7.64 -8.50 -18.24
C SER A 10 -6.27 -8.88 -18.80
N GLY A 11 -5.17 -8.53 -18.10
CA GLY A 11 -3.81 -8.66 -18.60
C GLY A 11 -3.42 -7.60 -19.64
N GLU A 12 -4.33 -6.65 -19.94
CA GLU A 12 -4.09 -5.53 -20.84
C GLU A 12 -2.97 -4.63 -20.31
N LEU A 13 -2.10 -4.19 -21.22
CA LEU A 13 -0.96 -3.31 -20.96
C LEU A 13 -1.21 -1.97 -21.63
N TRP A 14 -0.95 -0.87 -20.93
CA TRP A 14 -0.97 0.47 -21.51
C TRP A 14 0.09 1.37 -20.89
N LEU A 15 0.44 2.41 -21.63
CA LEU A 15 1.24 3.52 -21.12
C LEU A 15 0.29 4.56 -20.54
N ALA A 16 0.37 4.80 -19.24
CA ALA A 16 -0.51 5.70 -18.52
C ALA A 16 0.16 7.04 -18.24
N ASP A 17 -0.59 8.13 -18.44
CA ASP A 17 -0.23 9.45 -17.95
C ASP A 17 -0.74 9.61 -16.51
N VAL A 18 0.19 9.56 -15.57
CA VAL A 18 -0.11 9.64 -14.13
C VAL A 18 0.73 10.72 -13.45
N PRO A 19 0.32 11.27 -12.30
CA PRO A 19 1.13 12.22 -11.55
C PRO A 19 2.49 11.65 -11.13
N VAL A 20 3.51 12.51 -11.02
CA VAL A 20 4.81 12.14 -10.43
C VAL A 20 4.61 11.81 -8.95
N PRO A 21 5.11 10.67 -8.41
CA PRO A 21 4.90 10.30 -7.01
C PRO A 21 5.37 11.37 -6.01
N ALA A 22 4.70 11.46 -4.87
CA ALA A 22 5.10 12.33 -3.78
C ALA A 22 6.39 11.82 -3.12
N CYS A 23 7.28 12.74 -2.73
CA CYS A 23 8.50 12.39 -1.99
C CYS A 23 8.18 12.16 -0.51
N LYS A 24 8.45 10.95 -0.01
CA LYS A 24 8.32 10.62 1.42
C LYS A 24 9.65 10.81 2.14
N SER A 25 9.60 10.92 3.46
CA SER A 25 10.74 11.25 4.32
C SER A 25 11.97 10.34 4.18
N GLY A 26 11.77 9.04 3.98
CA GLY A 26 12.82 8.00 3.97
C GLY A 26 13.31 7.58 2.58
N GLY A 27 13.04 8.36 1.53
CA GLY A 27 13.42 8.02 0.16
C GLY A 27 13.67 9.23 -0.72
N ALA A 28 13.75 8.99 -2.02
CA ALA A 28 14.00 10.01 -3.04
C ALA A 28 13.06 9.84 -4.23
N VAL A 29 12.73 10.95 -4.89
CA VAL A 29 12.14 10.90 -6.24
C VAL A 29 13.29 10.94 -7.24
N VAL A 30 13.36 9.90 -8.07
CA VAL A 30 14.39 9.68 -9.07
C VAL A 30 13.76 9.84 -10.45
N GLN A 31 14.31 10.75 -11.27
CA GLN A 31 13.97 10.81 -12.69
C GLN A 31 14.75 9.70 -13.42
N THR A 32 14.03 8.72 -13.92
CA THR A 32 14.59 7.58 -14.63
C THR A 32 15.29 8.06 -15.91
N ARG A 33 16.47 7.52 -16.20
CA ARG A 33 17.20 7.69 -17.47
C ARG A 33 17.23 6.39 -18.27
N ALA A 34 17.31 5.26 -17.58
CA ALA A 34 17.17 3.93 -18.18
C ALA A 34 16.45 2.98 -17.21
N SER A 35 15.65 2.06 -17.74
CA SER A 35 15.11 0.95 -16.97
C SER A 35 15.32 -0.37 -17.70
N PHE A 36 15.52 -1.44 -16.94
CA PHE A 36 15.93 -2.72 -17.49
C PHE A 36 14.77 -3.70 -17.44
N VAL A 37 14.40 -4.21 -18.61
CA VAL A 37 13.29 -5.16 -18.77
C VAL A 37 13.85 -6.58 -18.69
N SER A 38 13.41 -7.31 -17.66
CA SER A 38 13.81 -8.70 -17.45
C SER A 38 12.77 -9.63 -18.04
N ALA A 39 13.04 -10.11 -19.25
CA ALA A 39 12.10 -10.87 -20.05
C ALA A 39 11.44 -12.04 -19.30
N GLY A 40 12.20 -12.80 -18.52
CA GLY A 40 11.68 -13.96 -17.80
C GLY A 40 10.67 -13.57 -16.71
N THR A 41 11.02 -12.60 -15.87
CA THR A 41 10.15 -12.14 -14.76
C THR A 41 8.92 -11.44 -15.29
N GLU A 42 9.08 -10.55 -16.27
CA GLU A 42 7.98 -9.75 -16.79
C GLU A 42 7.01 -10.57 -17.63
N ARG A 43 7.51 -11.49 -18.46
CA ARG A 43 6.65 -12.43 -19.17
C ARG A 43 5.84 -13.27 -18.20
N MET A 44 6.43 -13.75 -17.09
CA MET A 44 5.70 -14.49 -16.07
C MET A 44 4.57 -13.65 -15.45
N LEU A 45 4.83 -12.38 -15.12
CA LEU A 45 3.80 -11.47 -14.59
C LEU A 45 2.68 -11.24 -15.61
N VAL A 46 3.03 -10.99 -16.87
CA VAL A 46 2.06 -10.73 -17.93
C VAL A 46 1.23 -11.98 -18.27
N ASP A 47 1.87 -13.14 -18.41
CA ASP A 47 1.21 -14.41 -18.68
C ASP A 47 0.28 -14.79 -17.51
N PHE A 48 0.68 -14.49 -16.28
CA PHE A 48 -0.17 -14.66 -15.10
C PHE A 48 -1.41 -13.76 -15.16
N ALA A 49 -1.25 -12.48 -15.47
CA ALA A 49 -2.35 -11.52 -15.55
C ALA A 49 -3.36 -11.87 -16.67
N LYS A 50 -2.90 -12.45 -17.79
CA LYS A 50 -3.74 -12.91 -18.91
C LYS A 50 -4.57 -14.16 -18.61
N LYS A 51 -4.26 -14.93 -17.55
CA LYS A 51 -5.05 -16.11 -17.18
C LYS A 51 -6.49 -15.72 -16.84
N ASN A 52 -7.45 -16.57 -17.23
CA ASN A 52 -8.82 -16.47 -16.74
C ASN A 52 -8.89 -16.76 -15.22
N MET A 53 -10.04 -16.51 -14.60
CA MET A 53 -10.22 -16.67 -13.16
C MET A 53 -9.86 -18.07 -12.64
N VAL A 54 -10.19 -19.12 -13.40
CA VAL A 54 -9.85 -20.51 -13.06
C VAL A 54 -8.34 -20.72 -13.12
N GLY A 55 -7.67 -20.22 -14.16
CA GLY A 55 -6.22 -20.30 -14.31
C GLY A 55 -5.47 -19.53 -13.22
N LYS A 56 -5.99 -18.37 -12.79
CA LYS A 56 -5.44 -17.61 -11.65
C LYS A 56 -5.63 -18.35 -10.32
N ALA A 57 -6.81 -18.93 -10.11
CA ALA A 57 -7.11 -19.74 -8.93
C ALA A 57 -6.18 -20.96 -8.82
N LEU A 58 -6.01 -21.72 -9.91
CA LEU A 58 -5.11 -22.87 -9.96
C LEU A 58 -3.63 -22.50 -9.73
N ALA A 59 -3.23 -21.31 -10.16
CA ALA A 59 -1.86 -20.82 -9.96
C ALA A 59 -1.61 -20.25 -8.55
N MET A 60 -2.65 -20.00 -7.76
CA MET A 60 -2.55 -19.46 -6.39
C MET A 60 -3.46 -20.23 -5.42
N PRO A 61 -3.25 -21.55 -5.21
CA PRO A 61 -4.15 -22.39 -4.41
C PRO A 61 -4.30 -21.87 -2.96
N ASP A 62 -3.24 -21.32 -2.38
CA ASP A 62 -3.29 -20.74 -1.03
C ASP A 62 -4.18 -19.49 -0.94
N GLN A 63 -4.18 -18.66 -1.98
CA GLN A 63 -5.06 -17.48 -2.03
C GLN A 63 -6.52 -17.90 -2.21
N VAL A 64 -6.78 -18.96 -2.97
CA VAL A 64 -8.13 -19.56 -3.09
C VAL A 64 -8.61 -20.06 -1.73
N ASN A 65 -7.75 -20.79 -1.00
CA ASN A 65 -8.07 -21.26 0.35
C ASN A 65 -8.37 -20.09 1.31
N LYS A 66 -7.61 -18.99 1.22
CA LYS A 66 -7.88 -17.76 1.98
C LYS A 66 -9.23 -17.14 1.59
N VAL A 67 -9.56 -17.06 0.30
CA VAL A 67 -10.85 -16.54 -0.18
C VAL A 67 -12.01 -17.41 0.31
N ILE A 68 -11.90 -18.75 0.23
CA ILE A 68 -12.94 -19.66 0.73
C ILE A 68 -13.16 -19.47 2.24
N ARG A 69 -12.08 -19.35 3.02
CA ARG A 69 -12.19 -19.04 4.45
C ARG A 69 -12.89 -17.71 4.68
N LYS A 70 -12.51 -16.66 3.93
CA LYS A 70 -13.17 -15.35 4.00
C LYS A 70 -14.63 -15.37 3.59
N MET A 71 -15.01 -16.13 2.57
CA MET A 71 -16.42 -16.29 2.18
C MET A 71 -17.26 -16.90 3.29
N LYS A 72 -16.68 -17.81 4.08
CA LYS A 72 -17.34 -18.41 5.25
C LYS A 72 -17.49 -17.42 6.40
N THR A 73 -16.54 -16.50 6.58
CA THR A 73 -16.52 -15.57 7.73
C THR A 73 -17.16 -14.21 7.42
N GLU A 74 -16.88 -13.64 6.27
CA GLU A 74 -17.32 -12.29 5.86
C GLU A 74 -18.53 -12.35 4.91
N GLY A 75 -19.00 -13.55 4.55
CA GLY A 75 -20.07 -13.75 3.58
C GLY A 75 -19.57 -13.76 2.12
N VAL A 76 -20.29 -14.52 1.28
CA VAL A 76 -19.89 -14.77 -0.13
C VAL A 76 -19.88 -13.49 -0.95
N PHE A 77 -20.92 -12.66 -0.83
CA PHE A 77 -21.07 -11.45 -1.64
C PHE A 77 -19.96 -10.42 -1.34
N GLU A 78 -19.75 -10.08 -0.06
CA GLU A 78 -18.71 -9.11 0.34
C GLU A 78 -17.30 -9.60 -0.01
N THR A 79 -17.04 -10.89 0.16
CA THR A 79 -15.73 -11.46 -0.19
C THR A 79 -15.51 -11.41 -1.71
N LEU A 80 -16.54 -11.72 -2.50
CA LEU A 80 -16.47 -11.61 -3.96
C LEU A 80 -16.25 -10.17 -4.42
N GLU A 81 -16.89 -9.19 -3.80
CA GLU A 81 -16.64 -7.78 -4.09
C GLU A 81 -15.21 -7.35 -3.75
N LYS A 82 -14.68 -7.76 -2.60
CA LYS A 82 -13.29 -7.49 -2.21
C LYS A 82 -12.29 -8.12 -3.18
N VAL A 83 -12.53 -9.37 -3.59
CA VAL A 83 -11.71 -10.05 -4.60
C VAL A 83 -11.80 -9.31 -5.92
N LYS A 84 -13.00 -8.94 -6.38
CA LYS A 84 -13.20 -8.17 -7.61
C LYS A 84 -12.48 -6.82 -7.56
N ALA A 85 -12.59 -6.08 -6.46
CA ALA A 85 -11.92 -4.81 -6.26
C ALA A 85 -10.39 -4.95 -6.30
N LYS A 86 -9.84 -6.01 -5.69
CA LYS A 86 -8.40 -6.31 -5.76
C LYS A 86 -7.95 -6.73 -7.16
N LEU A 87 -8.80 -7.43 -7.91
CA LEU A 87 -8.52 -7.82 -9.30
C LEU A 87 -8.60 -6.65 -10.27
N ASP A 88 -9.49 -5.69 -10.00
CA ASP A 88 -9.66 -4.48 -10.79
C ASP A 88 -8.52 -3.45 -10.55
N GLN A 89 -7.58 -3.70 -9.64
CA GLN A 89 -6.44 -2.81 -9.42
C GLN A 89 -5.35 -3.00 -10.49
N PRO A 90 -4.93 -1.92 -11.15
CA PRO A 90 -3.76 -1.96 -12.02
C PRO A 90 -2.47 -2.26 -11.22
N ILE A 91 -1.51 -2.89 -11.88
CA ILE A 91 -0.18 -3.21 -11.34
C ILE A 91 0.87 -2.48 -12.18
N PRO A 92 1.82 -1.79 -11.55
CA PRO A 92 2.92 -1.17 -12.28
C PRO A 92 3.94 -2.24 -12.68
N LEU A 93 4.51 -2.10 -13.87
CA LEU A 93 5.59 -2.98 -14.32
C LEU A 93 6.97 -2.36 -14.08
N GLY A 94 7.98 -3.22 -14.00
CA GLY A 94 9.37 -2.86 -13.74
C GLY A 94 9.77 -2.96 -12.26
N TYR A 95 11.05 -3.23 -12.05
CA TYR A 95 11.66 -3.36 -10.72
C TYR A 95 13.15 -3.01 -10.69
N SER A 96 13.70 -2.50 -11.79
CA SER A 96 15.13 -2.21 -11.94
C SER A 96 15.31 -1.02 -12.88
N CYS A 97 15.81 0.09 -12.34
CA CYS A 97 16.05 1.29 -13.12
C CYS A 97 17.27 2.08 -12.62
N ALA A 98 17.68 3.08 -13.40
CA ALA A 98 18.76 3.99 -13.06
C ALA A 98 18.39 5.40 -13.49
N GLY A 99 18.79 6.40 -12.71
CA GLY A 99 18.39 7.78 -12.94
C GLY A 99 19.11 8.79 -12.05
N VAL A 100 18.55 9.98 -11.98
CA VAL A 100 19.09 11.11 -11.21
C VAL A 100 18.10 11.47 -10.11
N ILE A 101 18.60 11.72 -8.90
CA ILE A 101 17.77 12.22 -7.79
C ILE A 101 17.33 13.66 -8.09
N GLU A 102 16.02 13.89 -8.14
CA GLU A 102 15.43 15.23 -8.30
C GLU A 102 14.93 15.80 -6.98
N GLU A 103 14.56 14.94 -6.04
CA GLU A 103 14.04 15.35 -4.73
C GLU A 103 14.40 14.35 -3.64
N LEU A 104 14.72 14.85 -2.45
CA LEU A 104 15.07 14.04 -1.28
C LEU A 104 14.06 14.23 -0.15
N GLY A 105 13.67 13.12 0.47
CA GLY A 105 12.95 13.14 1.73
C GLY A 105 13.81 13.74 2.84
N HIS A 106 13.18 14.46 3.79
CA HIS A 106 13.89 15.20 4.83
C HIS A 106 14.78 14.34 5.76
N SER A 107 14.51 13.04 5.87
CA SER A 107 15.29 12.10 6.69
C SER A 107 16.41 11.42 5.91
N MET A 108 16.52 11.68 4.61
CA MET A 108 17.58 11.12 3.78
C MET A 108 18.95 11.67 4.18
N ARG A 109 19.93 10.77 4.24
CA ARG A 109 21.33 11.05 4.52
C ARG A 109 22.21 10.25 3.55
N GLY A 110 23.37 10.79 3.19
CA GLY A 110 24.33 10.14 2.29
C GLY A 110 24.04 10.33 0.78
N PHE A 111 22.92 10.96 0.43
CA PHE A 111 22.52 11.28 -0.95
C PHE A 111 22.30 12.79 -1.11
N ALA A 112 22.44 13.27 -2.33
CA ALA A 112 22.18 14.65 -2.76
C ALA A 112 21.32 14.68 -4.02
N VAL A 113 20.54 15.75 -4.21
CA VAL A 113 19.90 16.05 -5.50
C VAL A 113 21.00 16.16 -6.57
N GLY A 114 20.77 15.55 -7.74
CA GLY A 114 21.76 15.41 -8.81
C GLY A 114 22.60 14.13 -8.75
N ASP A 115 22.56 13.36 -7.65
CA ASP A 115 23.25 12.07 -7.59
C ASP A 115 22.69 11.09 -8.63
N ARG A 116 23.58 10.38 -9.32
CA ARG A 116 23.25 9.27 -10.22
C ARG A 116 23.05 8.02 -9.39
N VAL A 117 21.89 7.37 -9.50
CA VAL A 117 21.54 6.20 -8.68
C VAL A 117 20.97 5.05 -9.50
N ALA A 118 21.31 3.83 -9.12
CA ALA A 118 20.62 2.61 -9.52
C ALA A 118 19.59 2.24 -8.45
N CYS A 119 18.42 1.81 -8.87
CA CYS A 119 17.24 1.61 -8.05
C CYS A 119 16.65 0.22 -8.28
N GLY A 120 16.13 -0.39 -7.22
CA GLY A 120 15.49 -1.69 -7.23
C GLY A 120 14.14 -1.73 -6.52
N GLY A 121 13.47 -2.88 -6.63
CA GLY A 121 12.24 -3.19 -5.91
C GLY A 121 10.99 -3.01 -6.77
N ALA A 122 10.19 -4.09 -6.88
CA ALA A 122 8.90 -4.05 -7.56
C ALA A 122 7.94 -3.12 -6.81
N GLY A 123 7.28 -2.21 -7.54
CA GLY A 123 6.44 -1.16 -6.96
C GLY A 123 7.20 0.13 -6.62
N PHE A 124 8.54 0.11 -6.59
CA PHE A 124 9.38 1.28 -6.36
C PHE A 124 10.16 1.70 -7.61
N ALA A 125 10.93 0.78 -8.21
CA ALA A 125 11.75 1.03 -9.41
C ALA A 125 11.02 0.60 -10.69
N ASN A 126 9.86 1.21 -10.95
CA ASN A 126 8.98 0.85 -12.06
C ASN A 126 9.48 1.41 -13.40
N HIS A 127 8.94 0.90 -14.52
CA HIS A 127 9.10 1.50 -15.84
C HIS A 127 8.26 2.78 -15.94
N ALA A 128 8.82 3.89 -15.45
CA ALA A 128 8.17 5.19 -15.37
C ALA A 128 9.19 6.33 -15.50
N ASP A 129 8.77 7.52 -15.96
CA ASP A 129 9.66 8.69 -16.02
C ASP A 129 10.23 9.06 -14.63
N TYR A 130 9.43 8.90 -13.57
CA TYR A 130 9.83 9.19 -12.20
C TYR A 130 9.41 8.07 -11.25
N ASN A 131 10.26 7.79 -10.27
CA ASN A 131 10.03 6.76 -9.26
C ASN A 131 10.35 7.31 -7.87
N TYR A 132 9.46 7.08 -6.89
CA TYR A 132 9.83 7.21 -5.48
C TYR A 132 10.52 5.92 -5.03
N VAL A 133 11.74 6.02 -4.52
CA VAL A 133 12.56 4.88 -4.11
C VAL A 133 13.03 5.07 -2.67
N PRO A 134 12.74 4.11 -1.77
CA PRO A 134 13.28 4.10 -0.41
C PRO A 134 14.81 4.00 -0.36
N LYS A 135 15.41 4.52 0.72
CA LYS A 135 16.86 4.56 0.92
C LYS A 135 17.58 3.25 0.60
N ASN A 136 17.10 2.14 1.15
CA ASN A 136 17.78 0.85 1.07
C ASN A 136 17.59 0.14 -0.28
N LEU A 137 16.78 0.71 -1.18
CA LEU A 137 16.54 0.20 -2.52
C LEU A 137 17.28 1.00 -3.60
N MET A 138 18.18 1.92 -3.22
CA MET A 138 19.00 2.67 -4.16
C MET A 138 20.48 2.72 -3.75
N VAL A 139 21.35 2.82 -4.76
CA VAL A 139 22.81 2.92 -4.62
C VAL A 139 23.35 3.94 -5.62
N LYS A 140 24.34 4.74 -5.22
CA LYS A 140 25.03 5.66 -6.14
C LYS A 140 25.74 4.89 -7.25
N ILE A 141 25.60 5.35 -8.48
CA ILE A 141 26.28 4.78 -9.64
C ILE A 141 27.75 5.20 -9.59
N PRO A 142 28.71 4.27 -9.63
CA PRO A 142 30.13 4.60 -9.71
C PRO A 142 30.48 5.45 -10.93
N GLU A 143 31.56 6.21 -10.84
CA GLU A 143 32.09 6.96 -11.98
C GLU A 143 32.39 6.01 -13.16
N GLY A 144 32.09 6.43 -14.39
CA GLY A 144 32.28 5.63 -15.60
C GLY A 144 31.21 4.59 -15.92
N VAL A 145 30.34 4.21 -14.97
CA VAL A 145 29.23 3.29 -15.24
C VAL A 145 28.08 4.04 -15.90
N SER A 146 27.55 3.54 -17.02
CA SER A 146 26.44 4.15 -17.76
C SER A 146 25.08 3.96 -17.04
N PHE A 147 24.05 4.74 -17.39
CA PHE A 147 22.69 4.48 -16.90
C PHE A 147 22.14 3.16 -17.41
N GLU A 148 22.43 2.77 -18.66
CA GLU A 148 21.99 1.48 -19.22
C GLU A 148 22.56 0.31 -18.40
N ASP A 149 23.86 0.28 -18.15
CA ASP A 149 24.48 -0.79 -17.35
C ASP A 149 23.97 -0.78 -15.91
N ALA A 150 23.86 0.41 -15.30
CA ALA A 150 23.36 0.56 -13.93
C ALA A 150 21.88 0.15 -13.79
N SER A 151 21.07 0.31 -14.84
CA SER A 151 19.66 -0.09 -14.81
C SER A 151 19.50 -1.60 -14.62
N CYS A 152 20.53 -2.40 -14.95
CA CYS A 152 20.56 -3.85 -14.76
C CYS A 152 20.87 -4.26 -13.30
N ALA A 153 21.18 -3.31 -12.40
CA ALA A 153 21.80 -3.64 -11.12
C ALA A 153 20.96 -4.54 -10.20
N THR A 154 19.64 -4.41 -10.19
CA THR A 154 18.77 -5.30 -9.41
C THR A 154 18.79 -6.72 -9.98
N VAL A 155 18.74 -6.86 -11.31
CA VAL A 155 18.81 -8.16 -12.00
C VAL A 155 20.17 -8.82 -11.79
N GLY A 156 21.25 -8.03 -11.89
CA GLY A 156 22.61 -8.45 -11.57
C GLY A 156 22.77 -8.92 -10.13
N SER A 157 22.11 -8.24 -9.20
CA SER A 157 22.11 -8.59 -7.78
C SER A 157 21.38 -9.91 -7.48
N ILE A 158 20.36 -10.26 -8.27
CA ILE A 158 19.69 -11.57 -8.17
C ILE A 158 20.67 -12.68 -8.58
N ALA A 159 21.37 -12.50 -9.70
CA ALA A 159 22.41 -13.45 -10.12
C ALA A 159 23.56 -13.52 -9.09
N MET A 160 23.98 -12.38 -8.53
CA MET A 160 25.02 -12.31 -7.51
C MET A 160 24.63 -13.06 -6.24
N GLN A 161 23.39 -12.94 -5.79
CA GLN A 161 22.90 -13.68 -4.64
C GLN A 161 22.93 -15.20 -4.90
N GLY A 162 22.57 -15.63 -6.11
CA GLY A 162 22.74 -17.04 -6.53
C GLY A 162 24.18 -17.51 -6.41
N VAL A 163 25.13 -16.75 -6.94
CA VAL A 163 26.58 -17.02 -6.83
C VAL A 163 27.04 -17.08 -5.36
N ARG A 164 26.56 -16.17 -4.51
CA ARG A 164 26.87 -16.17 -3.07
C ARG A 164 26.33 -17.39 -2.35
N GLN A 165 25.14 -17.86 -2.71
CA GLN A 165 24.57 -19.09 -2.13
C GLN A 165 25.35 -20.35 -2.53
N CYS A 166 26.01 -20.33 -3.69
CA CYS A 166 26.96 -21.40 -4.05
C CYS A 166 28.14 -21.44 -3.07
N ASP A 167 28.51 -20.31 -2.44
CA ASP A 167 29.58 -20.21 -1.44
C ASP A 167 30.86 -20.92 -1.94
N VAL A 168 31.24 -20.61 -3.16
CA VAL A 168 32.38 -21.20 -3.85
C VAL A 168 33.69 -20.52 -3.46
N ARG A 169 34.81 -21.21 -3.69
CA ARG A 169 36.17 -20.76 -3.44
C ARG A 169 36.97 -20.68 -4.74
N LEU A 170 38.09 -19.96 -4.68
CA LEU A 170 39.00 -19.77 -5.80
C LEU A 170 39.44 -21.14 -6.38
N GLY A 171 39.27 -21.33 -7.69
CA GLY A 171 39.65 -22.55 -8.40
C GLY A 171 38.57 -23.64 -8.44
N GLU A 172 37.47 -23.51 -7.69
CA GLU A 172 36.36 -24.48 -7.73
C GLU A 172 35.60 -24.44 -9.08
N GLN A 173 34.96 -25.57 -9.40
CA GLN A 173 34.25 -25.80 -10.64
C GLN A 173 32.75 -25.65 -10.46
N VAL A 174 32.11 -24.84 -11.32
CA VAL A 174 30.70 -24.51 -11.20
C VAL A 174 29.97 -24.75 -12.51
N CYS A 175 28.85 -25.46 -12.46
CA CYS A 175 27.92 -25.57 -13.58
C CYS A 175 26.82 -24.50 -13.47
N VAL A 176 26.58 -23.73 -14.53
CA VAL A 176 25.45 -22.79 -14.63
C VAL A 176 24.41 -23.35 -15.60
N MET A 177 23.24 -23.74 -15.07
CA MET A 177 22.14 -24.31 -15.85
C MET A 177 21.09 -23.24 -16.17
N GLY A 178 20.96 -22.89 -17.45
CA GLY A 178 20.09 -21.85 -17.98
C GLY A 178 20.86 -20.56 -18.26
N LEU A 179 21.40 -20.42 -19.47
CA LEU A 179 22.22 -19.30 -19.92
C LEU A 179 21.36 -18.15 -20.50
N GLY A 180 20.24 -17.87 -19.85
CA GLY A 180 19.54 -16.60 -20.02
C GLY A 180 20.28 -15.45 -19.35
N LEU A 181 19.62 -14.31 -19.21
CA LEU A 181 20.23 -13.10 -18.64
C LEU A 181 20.91 -13.32 -17.28
N LEU A 182 20.22 -13.97 -16.33
CA LEU A 182 20.78 -14.26 -15.00
C LEU A 182 21.98 -15.21 -15.08
N GLY A 183 21.90 -16.25 -15.92
CA GLY A 183 22.98 -17.22 -16.10
C GLY A 183 24.23 -16.59 -16.69
N LEU A 184 24.08 -15.76 -17.72
CA LEU A 184 25.22 -15.07 -18.37
C LEU A 184 25.86 -14.01 -17.46
N LEU A 185 25.10 -13.35 -16.59
CA LEU A 185 25.65 -12.50 -15.53
C LEU A 185 26.39 -13.35 -14.48
N ALA A 186 25.81 -14.48 -14.07
CA ALA A 186 26.44 -15.39 -13.11
C ALA A 186 27.75 -15.99 -13.62
N VAL A 187 27.83 -16.35 -14.91
CA VAL A 187 29.07 -16.80 -15.56
C VAL A 187 30.18 -15.77 -15.36
N GLN A 188 29.93 -14.50 -15.71
CA GLN A 188 30.93 -13.43 -15.55
C GLN A 188 31.36 -13.27 -14.08
N MET A 189 30.43 -13.28 -13.13
CA MET A 189 30.73 -13.14 -11.71
C MET A 189 31.50 -14.34 -11.12
N LEU A 190 31.18 -15.56 -11.54
CA LEU A 190 31.91 -16.76 -11.15
C LEU A 190 33.34 -16.75 -11.70
N ARG A 191 33.52 -16.29 -12.95
CA ARG A 191 34.84 -16.08 -13.55
C ARG A 191 35.64 -15.00 -12.82
N ALA A 192 34.99 -13.88 -12.48
CA ALA A 192 35.61 -12.83 -11.66
C ALA A 192 35.98 -13.31 -10.25
N SER A 193 35.28 -14.32 -9.72
CA SER A 193 35.60 -14.99 -8.45
C SER A 193 36.75 -16.01 -8.57
N GLY A 194 37.26 -16.21 -9.79
CA GLY A 194 38.32 -17.16 -10.12
C GLY A 194 37.88 -18.63 -10.13
N CYS A 195 36.58 -18.89 -10.28
CA CYS A 195 36.05 -20.23 -10.49
C CYS A 195 36.22 -20.67 -11.96
N ARG A 196 36.21 -21.99 -12.18
CA ARG A 196 36.06 -22.59 -13.50
C ARG A 196 34.58 -22.85 -13.77
N VAL A 197 34.08 -22.45 -14.94
CA VAL A 197 32.64 -22.42 -15.23
C VAL A 197 32.31 -23.22 -16.48
N ILE A 198 31.37 -24.16 -16.35
CA ILE A 198 30.70 -24.82 -17.47
C ILE A 198 29.24 -24.35 -17.56
N GLY A 199 28.84 -23.84 -18.72
CA GLY A 199 27.47 -23.38 -18.98
C GLY A 199 26.60 -24.43 -19.68
N PHE A 200 25.30 -24.41 -19.41
CA PHE A 200 24.32 -25.22 -20.14
C PHE A 200 23.07 -24.43 -20.51
N ASP A 201 22.68 -24.47 -21.78
CA ASP A 201 21.37 -24.00 -22.24
C ASP A 201 20.99 -24.75 -23.53
N PRO A 202 19.72 -25.16 -23.70
CA PRO A 202 19.29 -25.84 -24.94
C PRO A 202 19.46 -24.97 -26.19
N ASN A 203 19.58 -23.65 -26.07
CA ASN A 203 19.87 -22.76 -27.19
C ASN A 203 21.40 -22.65 -27.43
N PRO A 204 21.93 -23.16 -28.56
CA PRO A 204 23.37 -23.12 -28.86
C PRO A 204 23.96 -21.71 -28.90
N GLN A 205 23.17 -20.70 -29.29
CA GLN A 205 23.63 -19.32 -29.32
C GLN A 205 23.98 -18.83 -27.91
N ARG A 206 23.18 -19.18 -26.90
CA ARG A 206 23.45 -18.80 -25.50
C ARG A 206 24.69 -19.48 -24.95
N CYS A 207 24.98 -20.70 -25.38
CA CYS A 207 26.24 -21.38 -25.06
C CYS A 207 27.43 -20.64 -25.66
N GLN A 208 27.32 -20.19 -26.91
CA GLN A 208 28.36 -19.37 -27.54
C GLN A 208 28.54 -18.03 -26.82
N ASP A 209 27.44 -17.39 -26.40
CA ASP A 209 27.49 -16.15 -25.64
C ASP A 209 28.19 -16.36 -24.29
N ALA A 210 27.92 -17.47 -23.60
CA ALA A 210 28.60 -17.81 -22.34
C ALA A 210 30.12 -17.99 -22.52
N LEU A 211 30.57 -18.63 -23.61
CA LEU A 211 31.99 -18.74 -23.94
C LEU A 211 32.60 -17.36 -24.20
N ASN A 212 31.92 -16.51 -24.97
CA ASN A 212 32.37 -15.14 -25.26
C ASN A 212 32.45 -14.26 -23.99
N LEU A 213 31.69 -14.61 -22.96
CA LEU A 213 31.64 -13.94 -21.65
C LEU A 213 32.53 -14.62 -20.60
N GLY A 214 33.31 -15.63 -20.99
CA GLY A 214 34.41 -16.18 -20.20
C GLY A 214 34.18 -17.56 -19.60
N ALA A 215 33.07 -18.24 -19.88
CA ALA A 215 32.91 -19.65 -19.49
C ALA A 215 34.04 -20.51 -20.10
N ASP A 216 34.55 -21.48 -19.34
CA ASP A 216 35.60 -22.39 -19.82
C ASP A 216 35.04 -23.44 -20.78
N ALA A 217 33.77 -23.80 -20.61
CA ALA A 217 33.03 -24.69 -21.48
C ALA A 217 31.55 -24.28 -21.51
N ALA A 218 30.84 -24.58 -22.60
CA ALA A 218 29.40 -24.47 -22.65
C ALA A 218 28.82 -25.50 -23.63
N VAL A 219 27.73 -26.15 -23.27
CA VAL A 219 27.11 -27.22 -24.09
C VAL A 219 25.60 -27.05 -24.17
N SER A 220 25.00 -27.41 -25.31
CA SER A 220 23.55 -27.35 -25.52
C SER A 220 22.84 -28.70 -25.38
N ALA A 221 23.59 -29.79 -25.24
CA ALA A 221 23.13 -31.15 -25.03
C ALA A 221 24.17 -31.93 -24.21
N ASP A 222 23.82 -33.13 -23.76
CA ASP A 222 24.74 -34.07 -23.10
C ASP A 222 25.51 -33.49 -21.90
N LEU A 223 24.83 -32.66 -21.08
CA LEU A 223 25.44 -31.95 -19.95
C LEU A 223 26.18 -32.87 -18.98
N VAL A 224 25.64 -34.06 -18.70
CA VAL A 224 26.25 -35.03 -17.77
C VAL A 224 27.64 -35.43 -18.25
N ALA A 225 27.78 -35.82 -19.53
CA ALA A 225 29.06 -36.21 -20.11
C ALA A 225 30.04 -35.02 -20.18
N ALA A 226 29.55 -33.83 -20.50
CA ALA A 226 30.37 -32.62 -20.53
C ALA A 226 30.91 -32.26 -19.13
N CYS A 227 30.07 -32.35 -18.10
CA CYS A 227 30.47 -32.13 -16.71
C CYS A 227 31.43 -33.22 -16.21
N ASP A 228 31.22 -34.48 -16.59
CA ASP A 228 32.14 -35.59 -16.28
C ASP A 228 33.54 -35.30 -16.85
N GLN A 229 33.63 -34.91 -18.12
CA GLN A 229 34.90 -34.52 -18.74
C GLN A 229 35.50 -33.25 -18.09
N PHE A 230 34.69 -32.23 -17.82
CA PHE A 230 35.12 -30.96 -17.23
C PHE A 230 35.71 -31.15 -15.83
N SER A 231 35.09 -32.04 -15.05
CA SER A 231 35.43 -32.37 -13.67
C SER A 231 36.35 -33.58 -13.51
N GLN A 232 36.76 -34.20 -14.62
CA GLN A 232 37.61 -35.41 -14.62
C GLN A 232 36.98 -36.56 -13.82
N GLY A 233 35.66 -36.73 -13.93
CA GLY A 233 34.90 -37.80 -13.28
C GLY A 233 34.53 -37.56 -11.82
N VAL A 234 34.87 -36.40 -11.25
CA VAL A 234 34.63 -36.10 -9.81
C VAL A 234 33.26 -35.45 -9.58
N GLY A 235 32.71 -34.76 -10.58
CA GLY A 235 31.56 -33.87 -10.46
C GLY A 235 31.96 -32.44 -10.11
N VAL A 236 31.06 -31.48 -10.37
CA VAL A 236 31.29 -30.05 -10.08
C VAL A 236 31.04 -29.71 -8.61
N ASP A 237 31.75 -28.70 -8.08
CA ASP A 237 31.62 -28.24 -6.69
C ASP A 237 30.24 -27.63 -6.41
N ALA A 238 29.71 -26.90 -7.38
CA ALA A 238 28.38 -26.30 -7.30
C ALA A 238 27.63 -26.31 -8.64
N VAL A 239 26.31 -26.39 -8.56
CA VAL A 239 25.39 -26.20 -9.68
C VAL A 239 24.48 -25.02 -9.37
N LEU A 240 24.51 -23.99 -10.20
CA LEU A 240 23.62 -22.83 -10.13
C LEU A 240 22.54 -22.94 -11.21
N ILE A 241 21.29 -23.11 -10.78
CA ILE A 241 20.14 -23.25 -11.66
C ILE A 241 19.45 -21.88 -11.82
N THR A 242 19.56 -21.32 -13.02
CA THR A 242 18.92 -20.08 -13.48
C THR A 242 17.85 -20.31 -14.55
N ALA A 243 17.57 -21.57 -14.89
CA ALA A 243 16.54 -21.96 -15.85
C ALA A 243 15.11 -21.64 -15.36
N ALA A 244 14.19 -21.50 -16.32
CA ALA A 244 12.76 -21.35 -16.07
C ALA A 244 11.99 -22.46 -16.82
N THR A 245 11.50 -23.46 -16.10
CA THR A 245 10.74 -24.60 -16.65
C THR A 245 9.84 -25.21 -15.57
N LYS A 246 8.77 -25.90 -15.96
CA LYS A 246 7.98 -26.70 -15.01
C LYS A 246 8.61 -28.07 -14.72
N SER A 247 9.61 -28.47 -15.51
CA SER A 247 10.28 -29.75 -15.37
C SER A 247 11.09 -29.81 -14.08
N ASN A 248 11.15 -31.01 -13.50
CA ASN A 248 12.05 -31.34 -12.39
C ASN A 248 13.48 -31.67 -12.86
N GLU A 249 13.66 -31.87 -14.16
CA GLU A 249 14.93 -32.27 -14.79
C GLU A 249 16.14 -31.43 -14.36
N PRO A 250 16.08 -30.08 -14.26
CA PRO A 250 17.25 -29.31 -13.82
C PRO A 250 17.75 -29.70 -12.43
N VAL A 251 16.83 -30.00 -11.51
CA VAL A 251 17.16 -30.40 -10.13
C VAL A 251 17.66 -31.85 -10.09
N THR A 252 17.12 -32.72 -10.94
CA THR A 252 17.61 -34.10 -11.09
C THR A 252 19.03 -34.14 -11.63
N VAL A 253 19.26 -33.52 -12.79
CA VAL A 253 20.58 -33.49 -13.44
C VAL A 253 21.61 -32.79 -12.56
N ALA A 254 21.23 -31.73 -11.82
CA ALA A 254 22.12 -31.10 -10.86
C ALA A 254 22.62 -32.06 -9.77
N GLY A 255 21.77 -32.97 -9.28
CA GLY A 255 22.16 -34.02 -8.34
C GLY A 255 23.14 -35.03 -8.94
N GLU A 256 22.98 -35.36 -10.22
CA GLU A 256 23.85 -36.27 -10.96
C GLU A 256 25.25 -35.69 -11.21
N ILE A 257 25.35 -34.43 -11.62
CA ILE A 257 26.62 -33.79 -12.00
C ILE A 257 27.40 -33.19 -10.82
N ALA A 258 26.73 -32.96 -9.67
CA ALA A 258 27.40 -32.49 -8.46
C ALA A 258 28.31 -33.57 -7.87
N ARG A 259 29.46 -33.16 -7.36
CA ARG A 259 30.33 -34.06 -6.57
C ARG A 259 29.71 -34.40 -5.22
N MET A 260 30.29 -35.38 -4.52
CA MET A 260 29.98 -35.64 -3.11
C MET A 260 30.22 -34.37 -2.26
N LYS A 261 29.26 -34.01 -1.40
CA LYS A 261 29.19 -32.77 -0.63
C LYS A 261 29.20 -31.50 -1.48
N GLY A 262 28.70 -31.59 -2.72
CA GLY A 262 28.48 -30.46 -3.61
C GLY A 262 27.23 -29.68 -3.24
N LYS A 263 27.06 -28.51 -3.85
CA LYS A 263 25.93 -27.60 -3.59
C LYS A 263 25.07 -27.43 -4.84
N VAL A 264 23.75 -27.50 -4.69
CA VAL A 264 22.78 -27.18 -5.74
C VAL A 264 21.99 -25.96 -5.30
N VAL A 265 22.05 -24.89 -6.09
CA VAL A 265 21.43 -23.60 -5.79
C VAL A 265 20.41 -23.26 -6.85
N VAL A 266 19.16 -23.04 -6.44
CA VAL A 266 18.08 -22.64 -7.34
C VAL A 266 17.81 -21.14 -7.19
N THR A 267 18.01 -20.42 -8.29
CA THR A 267 17.60 -19.00 -8.46
C THR A 267 16.45 -18.86 -9.46
N GLY A 268 16.38 -19.77 -10.44
CA GLY A 268 15.32 -19.83 -11.45
C GLY A 268 14.01 -20.45 -10.93
N LEU A 269 13.07 -20.67 -11.85
CA LEU A 269 11.77 -21.29 -11.57
C LEU A 269 11.76 -22.71 -12.16
N VAL A 270 11.91 -23.72 -11.31
CA VAL A 270 12.01 -25.14 -11.71
C VAL A 270 11.10 -26.03 -10.85
N GLY A 271 10.89 -27.29 -11.26
CA GLY A 271 10.31 -28.32 -10.39
C GLY A 271 11.16 -28.52 -9.14
N MET A 272 10.53 -28.88 -8.02
CA MET A 272 11.15 -28.92 -6.68
C MET A 272 11.08 -30.30 -6.01
N ASP A 273 10.83 -31.35 -6.80
CA ASP A 273 10.76 -32.73 -6.33
C ASP A 273 12.17 -33.34 -6.26
N LEU A 274 12.85 -33.18 -5.12
CA LEU A 274 14.24 -33.60 -4.96
C LEU A 274 14.40 -35.14 -5.07
N PRO A 275 15.22 -35.66 -5.99
CA PRO A 275 15.50 -37.09 -6.08
C PRO A 275 16.36 -37.54 -4.90
N ARG A 276 15.70 -38.19 -3.92
CA ARG A 276 16.31 -38.55 -2.64
C ARG A 276 17.61 -39.32 -2.79
N ASP A 277 17.69 -40.26 -3.73
CA ASP A 277 18.82 -41.17 -3.85
C ASP A 277 20.15 -40.44 -4.12
N ASP A 278 20.19 -39.55 -5.11
CA ASP A 278 21.42 -38.81 -5.46
C ASP A 278 21.79 -37.81 -4.38
N TYR A 279 20.82 -37.04 -3.90
CA TYR A 279 21.03 -36.01 -2.88
C TYR A 279 21.48 -36.62 -1.55
N TYR A 280 20.90 -37.76 -1.14
CA TYR A 280 21.24 -38.44 0.10
C TYR A 280 22.60 -39.14 0.01
N LYS A 281 22.86 -39.92 -1.05
CA LYS A 281 24.12 -40.70 -1.16
C LYS A 281 25.34 -39.79 -1.29
N LYS A 282 25.19 -38.63 -1.92
CA LYS A 282 26.26 -37.65 -2.08
C LYS A 282 26.30 -36.59 -0.97
N GLU A 283 25.34 -36.58 -0.04
CA GLU A 283 25.25 -35.56 1.02
C GLU A 283 25.22 -34.13 0.42
N LEU A 284 24.35 -33.90 -0.56
CA LEU A 284 24.27 -32.62 -1.27
C LEU A 284 23.53 -31.55 -0.45
N ASP A 285 24.05 -30.33 -0.48
CA ASP A 285 23.36 -29.15 0.02
C ASP A 285 22.44 -28.61 -1.07
N PHE A 286 21.14 -28.53 -0.78
CA PHE A 286 20.17 -27.87 -1.65
C PHE A 286 19.74 -26.52 -1.06
N LYS A 287 19.88 -25.43 -1.83
CA LYS A 287 19.58 -24.06 -1.38
C LYS A 287 18.68 -23.32 -2.35
N LEU A 288 17.79 -22.50 -1.80
CA LEU A 288 17.02 -21.51 -2.54
C LEU A 288 17.68 -20.14 -2.42
N SER A 289 17.83 -19.45 -3.54
CA SER A 289 18.33 -18.07 -3.57
C SER A 289 17.18 -17.09 -3.36
N LEU A 290 17.24 -16.32 -2.27
CA LEU A 290 16.27 -15.26 -1.98
C LEU A 290 16.54 -14.04 -2.87
N SER A 291 15.92 -13.98 -4.05
CA SER A 291 15.96 -12.82 -4.96
C SER A 291 17.35 -12.15 -5.01
N TYR A 292 17.47 -10.85 -4.72
CA TYR A 292 18.74 -10.12 -4.60
C TYR A 292 19.24 -9.99 -3.14
N GLY A 293 18.74 -10.80 -2.20
CA GLY A 293 19.35 -11.04 -0.89
C GLY A 293 18.53 -10.63 0.34
N PRO A 294 19.12 -10.77 1.54
CA PRO A 294 18.55 -10.32 2.82
C PRO A 294 18.06 -8.87 2.80
N GLY A 295 16.91 -8.60 3.43
CA GLY A 295 16.16 -7.34 3.36
C GLY A 295 14.92 -7.45 2.48
N ARG A 296 14.95 -8.30 1.45
CA ARG A 296 13.79 -8.58 0.61
C ARG A 296 12.63 -9.15 1.45
N TYR A 297 11.43 -8.59 1.28
CA TYR A 297 10.21 -8.93 2.02
C TYR A 297 10.19 -8.52 3.49
N ASP A 298 11.15 -7.69 3.93
CA ASP A 298 11.15 -7.03 5.23
C ASP A 298 10.84 -5.55 5.04
N SER A 299 9.62 -5.12 5.40
CA SER A 299 9.18 -3.73 5.24
C SER A 299 9.96 -2.76 6.13
N SER A 300 10.51 -3.21 7.27
CA SER A 300 11.37 -2.37 8.11
C SER A 300 12.66 -2.01 7.39
N TYR A 301 13.20 -2.96 6.60
CA TYR A 301 14.37 -2.76 5.78
C TYR A 301 14.06 -1.98 4.49
N GLU A 302 13.13 -2.49 3.67
CA GLU A 302 12.80 -1.95 2.34
C GLU A 302 12.16 -0.56 2.44
N GLU A 303 11.10 -0.41 3.25
CA GLU A 303 10.32 0.83 3.34
C GLU A 303 10.77 1.72 4.49
N GLY A 304 11.09 1.13 5.64
CA GLY A 304 11.55 1.83 6.84
C GLY A 304 12.98 2.36 6.71
N GLY A 305 13.79 1.81 5.80
CA GLY A 305 15.18 2.22 5.61
C GLY A 305 16.11 1.81 6.76
N ASN A 306 15.70 0.84 7.59
CA ASN A 306 16.49 0.32 8.70
C ASN A 306 17.42 -0.78 8.21
N ASP A 307 18.73 -0.53 8.19
CA ASP A 307 19.71 -1.55 7.78
C ASP A 307 19.96 -2.57 8.90
N TYR A 308 20.36 -3.78 8.52
CA TYR A 308 20.81 -4.79 9.47
C TYR A 308 22.21 -4.47 9.99
N PRO A 309 22.52 -4.82 11.25
CA PRO A 309 23.88 -4.73 11.77
C PRO A 309 24.89 -5.39 10.82
N TYR A 310 25.85 -4.61 10.32
CA TYR A 310 26.75 -5.02 9.24
C TYR A 310 27.52 -6.33 9.55
N GLY A 311 27.94 -6.52 10.80
CA GLY A 311 28.66 -7.72 11.24
C GLY A 311 27.82 -9.01 11.27
N TYR A 312 26.49 -8.90 11.30
CA TYR A 312 25.58 -10.04 11.34
C TYR A 312 25.06 -10.39 9.95
N VAL A 313 24.72 -9.37 9.15
CA VAL A 313 24.27 -9.53 7.77
C VAL A 313 25.18 -8.69 6.91
N ARG A 314 26.23 -9.27 6.34
CA ARG A 314 27.22 -8.56 5.51
C ARG A 314 26.66 -8.13 4.15
N TRP A 315 25.73 -8.91 3.60
CA TRP A 315 25.25 -8.78 2.25
C TRP A 315 23.73 -8.65 2.25
N THR A 316 23.26 -7.42 2.26
CA THR A 316 21.85 -7.08 2.06
C THR A 316 21.58 -6.81 0.60
N GLU A 317 20.31 -6.64 0.27
CA GLU A 317 19.85 -6.33 -1.09
C GLU A 317 20.54 -5.07 -1.67
N GLN A 318 20.68 -4.00 -0.87
CA GLN A 318 21.39 -2.78 -1.26
C GLN A 318 22.89 -3.05 -1.52
N ARG A 319 23.51 -3.85 -0.65
CA ARG A 319 24.94 -4.15 -0.72
C ARG A 319 25.27 -5.14 -1.83
N ASN A 320 24.31 -5.97 -2.27
CA ASN A 320 24.38 -6.73 -3.50
C ASN A 320 24.36 -5.78 -4.72
N ILE A 321 23.45 -4.79 -4.75
CA ILE A 321 23.40 -3.77 -5.82
C ILE A 321 24.72 -3.02 -5.92
N ALA A 322 25.26 -2.55 -4.80
CA ALA A 322 26.55 -1.87 -4.76
C ALA A 322 27.69 -2.75 -5.27
N ALA A 323 27.81 -3.97 -4.76
CA ALA A 323 28.86 -4.88 -5.19
C ALA A 323 28.75 -5.27 -6.68
N PHE A 324 27.54 -5.36 -7.22
CA PHE A 324 27.34 -5.58 -8.65
C PHE A 324 27.84 -4.40 -9.47
N LEU A 325 27.49 -3.17 -9.08
CA LEU A 325 27.96 -1.96 -9.75
C LEU A 325 29.48 -1.81 -9.69
N ASP A 326 30.12 -2.22 -8.59
CA ASP A 326 31.59 -2.24 -8.47
C ASP A 326 32.22 -3.18 -9.50
N LEU A 327 31.63 -4.36 -9.73
CA LEU A 327 32.10 -5.30 -10.78
C LEU A 327 31.90 -4.75 -12.19
N VAL A 328 30.82 -4.00 -12.41
CA VAL A 328 30.56 -3.31 -13.69
C VAL A 328 31.59 -2.20 -13.90
N ALA A 329 31.85 -1.38 -12.87
CA ALA A 329 32.86 -0.32 -12.92
C ALA A 329 34.27 -0.87 -13.19
N ALA A 330 34.59 -2.04 -12.62
CA ALA A 330 35.85 -2.74 -12.87
C ALA A 330 35.92 -3.43 -14.26
N GLY A 331 34.82 -3.45 -15.02
CA GLY A 331 34.73 -4.14 -16.31
C GLY A 331 34.69 -5.68 -16.21
N ALA A 332 34.58 -6.23 -14.99
CA ALA A 332 34.50 -7.67 -14.74
C ALA A 332 33.13 -8.24 -15.12
N VAL A 333 32.09 -7.40 -15.14
CA VAL A 333 30.75 -7.72 -15.64
C VAL A 333 30.34 -6.63 -16.62
N THR A 334 29.83 -7.01 -17.79
CA THR A 334 29.44 -6.05 -18.84
C THR A 334 27.98 -6.25 -19.26
N PRO A 335 27.01 -5.64 -18.55
CA PRO A 335 25.58 -5.78 -18.84
C PRO A 335 25.21 -5.34 -20.26
N SER A 336 25.81 -4.26 -20.76
CA SER A 336 25.64 -3.76 -22.13
C SER A 336 25.86 -4.79 -23.23
N LYS A 337 26.73 -5.81 -23.03
CA LYS A 337 26.91 -6.91 -23.99
C LYS A 337 25.71 -7.87 -24.05
N LEU A 338 24.83 -7.81 -23.05
CA LEU A 338 23.62 -8.64 -22.97
C LEU A 338 22.37 -7.88 -23.48
N VAL A 339 22.49 -6.57 -23.72
CA VAL A 339 21.38 -5.73 -24.21
C VAL A 339 21.25 -5.91 -25.72
N THR A 340 20.14 -6.50 -26.16
CA THR A 340 19.86 -6.73 -27.58
C THR A 340 18.95 -5.65 -28.18
N HIS A 341 18.05 -5.06 -27.39
CA HIS A 341 17.12 -4.05 -27.88
C HIS A 341 17.06 -2.84 -26.95
N ARG A 342 16.75 -1.68 -27.55
CA ARG A 342 16.54 -0.40 -26.88
C ARG A 342 15.27 0.22 -27.42
N PHE A 343 14.39 0.64 -26.52
CA PHE A 343 13.15 1.34 -26.86
C PHE A 343 13.08 2.64 -26.07
N GLY A 344 12.41 3.66 -26.60
CA GLY A 344 11.97 4.79 -25.78
C GLY A 344 10.77 4.38 -24.91
N ILE A 345 10.52 5.09 -23.82
CA ILE A 345 9.31 4.85 -22.99
C ILE A 345 8.00 4.99 -23.79
N ALA A 346 7.97 5.85 -24.81
CA ALA A 346 6.82 6.02 -25.70
C ALA A 346 6.51 4.75 -26.52
N ASP A 347 7.53 3.97 -26.87
CA ASP A 347 7.45 2.75 -27.67
C ASP A 347 7.51 1.49 -26.79
N ALA A 348 7.36 1.64 -25.47
CA ALA A 348 7.59 0.53 -24.56
C ALA A 348 6.62 -0.64 -24.74
N LEU A 349 5.42 -0.41 -25.30
CA LEU A 349 4.49 -1.50 -25.62
C LEU A 349 5.04 -2.42 -26.73
N ASP A 350 5.85 -1.91 -27.64
CA ASP A 350 6.50 -2.73 -28.68
C ASP A 350 7.53 -3.67 -28.06
N ALA A 351 8.22 -3.23 -27.00
CA ALA A 351 9.10 -4.09 -26.21
C ALA A 351 8.32 -5.26 -25.58
N TYR A 352 7.11 -5.03 -25.07
CA TYR A 352 6.25 -6.10 -24.55
C TYR A 352 5.69 -7.00 -25.65
N ASP A 353 5.40 -6.46 -26.83
CA ASP A 353 4.95 -7.26 -27.97
C ASP A 353 6.04 -8.23 -28.43
N LEU A 354 7.31 -7.80 -28.41
CA LEU A 354 8.48 -8.67 -28.57
C LEU A 354 8.57 -9.74 -27.47
N LEU A 355 8.47 -9.35 -26.19
CA LEU A 355 8.52 -10.30 -25.06
C LEU A 355 7.46 -11.40 -25.14
N LEU A 356 6.27 -11.03 -25.58
CA LEU A 356 5.10 -11.91 -25.67
C LEU A 356 5.07 -12.74 -26.95
N GLY A 357 6.08 -12.61 -27.80
CA GLY A 357 6.21 -13.38 -29.05
C GLY A 357 5.21 -12.97 -30.12
N LYS A 358 4.70 -11.73 -30.08
CA LYS A 358 3.96 -11.17 -31.22
C LYS A 358 4.91 -10.77 -32.36
N THR A 359 6.15 -10.44 -32.00
CA THR A 359 7.28 -10.24 -32.91
C THR A 359 8.28 -11.37 -32.71
N GLU A 360 8.66 -12.08 -33.79
CA GLU A 360 9.58 -13.21 -33.75
C GLU A 360 11.03 -12.77 -33.96
N GLU A 361 11.60 -12.09 -32.96
CA GLU A 361 13.02 -11.72 -32.94
C GLU A 361 13.71 -12.23 -31.66
N PRO A 362 14.95 -12.78 -31.75
CA PRO A 362 15.69 -13.21 -30.57
C PRO A 362 16.05 -12.04 -29.65
N TYR A 363 15.74 -12.14 -28.36
CA TYR A 363 16.09 -11.12 -27.37
C TYR A 363 16.78 -11.73 -26.14
N LEU A 364 17.53 -10.89 -25.41
CA LEU A 364 18.16 -11.26 -24.14
C LEU A 364 17.90 -10.20 -23.06
N GLY A 365 18.54 -9.04 -23.18
CA GLY A 365 18.28 -7.86 -22.36
C GLY A 365 17.60 -6.77 -23.17
N ILE A 366 16.59 -6.13 -22.59
CA ILE A 366 15.89 -5.00 -23.20
C ILE A 366 16.03 -3.80 -22.26
N VAL A 367 16.38 -2.64 -22.82
CA VAL A 367 16.47 -1.39 -22.06
C VAL A 367 15.42 -0.42 -22.57
N LEU A 368 14.72 0.23 -21.65
CA LEU A 368 13.87 1.38 -21.94
C LEU A 368 14.64 2.66 -21.58
N ASN A 369 14.80 3.55 -22.55
CA ASN A 369 15.46 4.84 -22.39
C ASN A 369 14.44 5.96 -22.22
N TYR A 370 14.82 6.97 -21.43
CA TYR A 370 13.96 8.07 -21.04
C TYR A 370 14.65 9.40 -21.33
N ASP A 371 13.89 10.33 -21.90
CA ASP A 371 14.40 11.67 -22.18
C ASP A 371 14.62 12.46 -20.90
N GLU A 372 15.64 13.31 -20.93
CA GLU A 372 15.84 14.31 -19.90
C GLU A 372 14.69 15.33 -19.93
N LYS A 373 14.01 15.51 -18.79
CA LYS A 373 12.96 16.50 -18.60
C LYS A 373 13.58 17.84 -18.18
N PRO A 374 13.00 18.98 -18.60
CA PRO A 374 13.50 20.30 -18.25
C PRO A 374 13.30 20.61 -16.76
N ALA A 375 14.04 21.60 -16.26
CA ALA A 375 13.86 22.13 -14.91
C ALA A 375 12.39 22.57 -14.69
N GLY A 376 11.81 22.21 -13.55
CA GLY A 376 10.41 22.48 -13.21
C GLY A 376 9.41 21.38 -13.60
N ALA A 377 9.79 20.45 -14.48
CA ALA A 377 8.92 19.35 -14.91
C ALA A 377 8.47 18.43 -13.76
N LEU A 378 9.27 18.31 -12.69
CA LEU A 378 8.89 17.57 -11.49
C LEU A 378 7.62 18.16 -10.85
N ALA A 379 7.59 19.48 -10.62
CA ALA A 379 6.48 20.14 -9.96
C ALA A 379 5.22 20.14 -10.83
N GLU A 380 5.35 20.45 -12.12
CA GLU A 380 4.25 20.39 -13.09
C GLU A 380 3.69 18.96 -13.22
N GLY A 381 4.58 17.97 -13.21
CA GLY A 381 4.24 16.56 -13.35
C GLY A 381 3.45 15.99 -12.17
N ARG A 382 3.35 16.68 -11.03
CA ARG A 382 2.54 16.24 -9.87
C ARG A 382 1.04 16.43 -10.06
N ARG A 383 0.60 17.11 -11.14
CA ARG A 383 -0.82 17.31 -11.47
C ARG A 383 -1.07 16.87 -12.91
N VAL A 384 -2.09 16.03 -13.11
CA VAL A 384 -2.49 15.54 -14.43
C VAL A 384 -3.99 15.73 -14.59
N ALA A 385 -4.42 16.34 -15.70
CA ALA A 385 -5.83 16.42 -16.05
C ALA A 385 -6.32 15.05 -16.57
N VAL A 386 -7.44 14.57 -16.05
CA VAL A 386 -7.93 13.20 -16.33
C VAL A 386 -9.32 13.17 -16.96
N GLY A 387 -10.07 14.28 -16.90
CA GLY A 387 -11.40 14.40 -17.50
C GLY A 387 -11.39 14.42 -19.03
N LYS A 388 -12.47 13.93 -19.66
CA LYS A 388 -12.74 14.23 -21.07
C LYS A 388 -12.91 15.74 -21.19
N SER A 389 -11.96 16.41 -21.86
CA SER A 389 -12.26 17.70 -22.47
C SER A 389 -13.44 17.47 -23.42
N GLY A 390 -14.64 17.89 -23.02
CA GLY A 390 -15.70 18.11 -24.00
C GLY A 390 -15.12 19.02 -25.07
N SER A 391 -15.11 18.56 -26.32
CA SER A 391 -14.83 19.39 -27.48
C SER A 391 -15.79 20.58 -27.48
N GLY A 392 -15.26 21.80 -27.32
CA GLY A 392 -16.01 23.06 -27.46
C GLY A 392 -15.82 24.02 -26.28
N ASP A 393 -15.04 25.08 -26.50
CA ASP A 393 -14.95 26.30 -25.68
C ASP A 393 -14.42 26.18 -24.24
N GLY A 394 -13.22 25.63 -24.09
CA GLY A 394 -12.45 25.62 -22.84
C GLY A 394 -11.64 26.88 -22.56
N ALA A 395 -12.14 28.07 -22.92
CA ALA A 395 -11.48 29.34 -22.59
C ALA A 395 -12.38 30.21 -21.72
N LYS A 396 -11.91 30.48 -20.50
CA LYS A 396 -12.48 31.40 -19.48
C LYS A 396 -13.66 30.83 -18.68
N ASN A 397 -13.34 30.09 -17.62
CA ASN A 397 -14.22 30.07 -16.45
C ASN A 397 -13.39 30.27 -15.17
N THR A 398 -12.88 31.48 -15.01
CA THR A 398 -12.40 32.04 -13.73
C THR A 398 -13.58 32.58 -12.89
N GLY A 399 -14.80 32.07 -13.12
CA GLY A 399 -15.99 32.45 -12.37
C GLY A 399 -15.89 31.88 -10.95
N GLY A 400 -15.99 32.74 -9.94
CA GLY A 400 -16.03 32.33 -8.54
C GLY A 400 -17.08 31.24 -8.27
N LEU A 401 -16.87 30.49 -7.18
CA LEU A 401 -17.78 29.44 -6.71
C LEU A 401 -19.24 29.93 -6.78
N LYS A 402 -20.11 29.21 -7.49
CA LYS A 402 -21.55 29.49 -7.43
C LYS A 402 -22.04 29.14 -6.04
N SER A 403 -22.87 30.01 -5.47
CA SER A 403 -23.52 29.77 -4.18
C SER A 403 -24.26 28.42 -4.22
N GLY A 404 -23.88 27.48 -3.34
CA GLY A 404 -24.52 26.18 -3.20
C GLY A 404 -23.86 24.99 -3.92
N GLU A 405 -22.71 25.16 -4.60
CA GLU A 405 -21.94 24.03 -5.17
C GLU A 405 -20.87 23.53 -4.18
N VAL A 406 -20.77 22.21 -4.00
CA VAL A 406 -19.74 21.57 -3.16
C VAL A 406 -18.66 20.98 -4.06
N ASN A 407 -17.52 21.67 -4.14
CA ASN A 407 -16.40 21.29 -4.99
C ASN A 407 -15.32 20.61 -4.14
N ILE A 408 -15.15 19.31 -4.37
CA ILE A 408 -14.41 18.43 -3.47
C ILE A 408 -13.00 18.13 -3.99
N GLY A 409 -12.00 18.35 -3.13
CA GLY A 409 -10.69 17.73 -3.21
C GLY A 409 -10.60 16.51 -2.29
N PHE A 410 -10.07 15.38 -2.77
CA PHE A 410 -9.82 14.20 -1.95
C PHE A 410 -8.34 14.08 -1.63
N ILE A 411 -8.01 13.83 -0.36
CA ILE A 411 -6.68 13.38 0.09
C ILE A 411 -6.84 11.93 0.54
N GLY A 412 -6.30 11.01 -0.26
CA GLY A 412 -6.52 9.58 -0.11
C GLY A 412 -7.71 9.06 -0.90
N ALA A 413 -7.59 7.81 -1.35
CA ALA A 413 -8.68 7.04 -1.94
C ALA A 413 -8.44 5.56 -1.67
N GLY A 414 -8.50 5.18 -0.39
CA GLY A 414 -8.43 3.79 0.03
C GLY A 414 -9.63 2.97 -0.44
N ASN A 415 -9.60 1.67 -0.19
CA ASN A 415 -10.70 0.76 -0.58
C ASN A 415 -12.05 1.21 -0.03
N PHE A 416 -12.08 1.68 1.22
CA PHE A 416 -13.31 2.18 1.85
C PHE A 416 -13.92 3.36 1.07
N THR A 417 -13.09 4.36 0.74
CA THR A 417 -13.52 5.54 -0.05
C THR A 417 -14.13 5.13 -1.39
N LYS A 418 -13.46 4.22 -2.12
CA LYS A 418 -13.93 3.74 -3.43
C LYS A 418 -15.22 2.92 -3.34
N ALA A 419 -15.39 2.15 -2.27
CA ALA A 419 -16.53 1.24 -2.10
C ALA A 419 -17.76 1.91 -1.47
N VAL A 420 -17.55 2.94 -0.64
CA VAL A 420 -18.62 3.52 0.20
C VAL A 420 -18.87 5.00 -0.11
N LEU A 421 -17.84 5.85 -0.01
CA LEU A 421 -18.03 7.31 -0.10
C LEU A 421 -18.29 7.79 -1.54
N LEU A 422 -17.43 7.41 -2.48
CA LEU A 422 -17.53 7.87 -3.88
C LEU A 422 -18.85 7.44 -4.55
N PRO A 423 -19.35 6.20 -4.37
CA PRO A 423 -20.64 5.81 -4.94
C PRO A 423 -21.82 6.66 -4.45
N GLU A 424 -21.83 7.07 -3.17
CA GLU A 424 -22.89 7.93 -2.63
C GLU A 424 -22.75 9.37 -3.12
N LEU A 425 -21.54 9.94 -3.11
CA LEU A 425 -21.28 11.30 -3.60
C LEU A 425 -21.62 11.46 -5.08
N LYS A 426 -21.34 10.46 -5.93
CA LYS A 426 -21.63 10.51 -7.37
C LYS A 426 -23.12 10.47 -7.71
N LYS A 427 -24.00 10.12 -6.76
CA LYS A 427 -25.45 10.22 -6.95
C LYS A 427 -25.95 11.67 -6.82
N ARG A 428 -25.13 12.56 -6.28
CA ARG A 428 -25.47 13.95 -5.99
C ARG A 428 -25.09 14.86 -7.16
N ILE A 429 -26.02 15.72 -7.57
CA ILE A 429 -25.81 16.70 -8.65
C ILE A 429 -25.17 18.01 -8.17
N ASP A 430 -25.18 18.25 -6.86
CA ASP A 430 -24.66 19.43 -6.18
C ASP A 430 -23.20 19.25 -5.71
N VAL A 431 -22.59 18.11 -6.05
CA VAL A 431 -21.22 17.74 -5.71
C VAL A 431 -20.40 17.59 -6.98
N ASN A 432 -19.25 18.27 -7.02
CA ASN A 432 -18.28 18.12 -8.11
C ASN A 432 -16.96 17.53 -7.57
N LEU A 433 -16.48 16.46 -8.19
CA LEU A 433 -15.21 15.82 -7.87
C LEU A 433 -14.06 16.51 -8.63
N LYS A 434 -13.38 17.46 -7.98
CA LYS A 434 -12.35 18.29 -8.61
C LYS A 434 -11.01 17.59 -8.69
N THR A 435 -10.36 17.39 -7.55
CA THR A 435 -8.99 16.85 -7.49
C THR A 435 -8.96 15.62 -6.60
N LEU A 436 -8.34 14.53 -7.09
CA LEU A 436 -7.96 13.40 -6.25
C LEU A 436 -6.45 13.42 -6.03
N CYS A 437 -6.05 13.52 -4.77
CA CYS A 437 -4.66 13.53 -4.35
C CYS A 437 -4.28 12.24 -3.60
N THR A 438 -3.27 11.51 -4.07
CA THR A 438 -2.74 10.32 -3.36
C THR A 438 -1.21 10.32 -3.39
N ALA A 439 -0.57 9.56 -2.49
CA ALA A 439 0.90 9.54 -2.43
C ALA A 439 1.57 8.93 -3.68
N THR A 440 0.87 8.07 -4.43
CA THR A 440 1.42 7.36 -5.60
C THR A 440 0.73 7.80 -6.89
N GLY A 441 1.50 8.12 -7.92
CA GLY A 441 1.00 8.53 -9.23
C GLY A 441 -0.07 7.63 -9.81
N MET A 442 0.24 6.33 -9.96
CA MET A 442 -0.67 5.32 -10.51
C MET A 442 -2.04 5.32 -9.80
N ASN A 443 -2.07 5.26 -8.47
CA ASN A 443 -3.36 5.22 -7.76
C ASN A 443 -4.15 6.52 -7.97
N ALA A 444 -3.47 7.69 -7.99
CA ALA A 444 -4.13 8.96 -8.26
C ALA A 444 -4.72 8.98 -9.68
N GLY A 445 -3.91 8.71 -10.70
CA GLY A 445 -4.33 8.76 -12.10
C GLY A 445 -5.45 7.77 -12.44
N GLU A 446 -5.27 6.49 -12.11
CA GLU A 446 -6.23 5.44 -12.47
C GLU A 446 -7.54 5.56 -11.68
N THR A 447 -7.47 5.94 -10.40
CA THR A 447 -8.68 6.16 -9.59
C THR A 447 -9.40 7.42 -10.03
N ALA A 448 -8.69 8.52 -10.29
CA ALA A 448 -9.29 9.76 -10.78
C ALA A 448 -10.03 9.53 -12.10
N LYS A 449 -9.39 8.82 -13.03
CA LYS A 449 -9.96 8.48 -14.35
C LYS A 449 -11.23 7.65 -14.21
N LYS A 450 -11.16 6.59 -13.40
CA LYS A 450 -12.28 5.67 -13.19
C LYS A 450 -13.46 6.35 -12.49
N GLU A 451 -13.17 7.20 -11.51
CA GLU A 451 -14.19 7.79 -10.66
C GLU A 451 -14.74 9.13 -11.17
N GLY A 452 -14.10 9.72 -12.18
CA GLY A 452 -14.59 10.92 -12.87
C GLY A 452 -14.11 12.22 -12.25
N PHE A 453 -12.90 12.25 -11.68
CA PHE A 453 -12.27 13.48 -11.21
C PHE A 453 -11.69 14.30 -12.36
N GLU A 454 -11.66 15.63 -12.21
CA GLU A 454 -11.06 16.53 -13.20
C GLU A 454 -9.52 16.42 -13.21
N ILE A 455 -8.91 16.34 -12.02
CA ILE A 455 -7.46 16.34 -11.81
C ILE A 455 -7.05 15.16 -10.91
N ALA A 456 -5.98 14.46 -11.30
CA ALA A 456 -5.20 13.59 -10.42
C ALA A 456 -3.97 14.35 -9.93
N SER A 457 -3.64 14.22 -8.66
CA SER A 457 -2.50 14.89 -8.05
C SER A 457 -1.75 13.99 -7.06
N THR A 458 -0.49 14.33 -6.80
CA THR A 458 0.30 13.89 -5.65
C THR A 458 0.73 15.06 -4.76
N ASP A 459 0.42 16.28 -5.20
CA ASP A 459 0.62 17.52 -4.47
C ASP A 459 -0.73 17.99 -3.90
N TYR A 460 -0.90 17.83 -2.59
CA TYR A 460 -2.11 18.24 -1.89
C TYR A 460 -2.08 19.72 -1.50
N GLU A 461 -0.90 20.34 -1.37
CA GLU A 461 -0.77 21.74 -0.96
C GLU A 461 -1.33 22.66 -2.06
N SER A 462 -1.01 22.38 -3.32
CA SER A 462 -1.64 23.12 -4.43
C SER A 462 -3.15 22.91 -4.49
N MET A 463 -3.66 21.73 -4.11
CA MET A 463 -5.10 21.48 -3.99
C MET A 463 -5.74 22.32 -2.88
N LEU A 464 -5.08 22.49 -1.74
CA LEU A 464 -5.56 23.37 -0.67
C LEU A 464 -5.56 24.84 -1.10
N SER A 465 -4.59 25.26 -1.91
CA SER A 465 -4.54 26.64 -2.46
C SER A 465 -5.55 26.90 -3.58
N ASP A 466 -6.19 25.87 -4.13
CA ASP A 466 -7.11 25.99 -5.27
C ASP A 466 -8.42 26.66 -4.82
N ALA A 467 -8.68 27.87 -5.30
CA ALA A 467 -9.88 28.63 -4.97
C ALA A 467 -11.18 28.02 -5.52
N SER A 468 -11.10 27.11 -6.51
CA SER A 468 -12.26 26.39 -7.04
C SER A 468 -12.70 25.23 -6.16
N ILE A 469 -11.89 24.83 -5.18
CA ILE A 469 -12.18 23.78 -4.20
C ILE A 469 -12.59 24.45 -2.89
N ASN A 470 -13.77 24.11 -2.36
CA ASN A 470 -14.22 24.61 -1.06
C ASN A 470 -14.26 23.52 0.01
N THR A 471 -14.16 22.24 -0.38
CA THR A 471 -14.34 21.10 0.53
C THR A 471 -13.23 20.07 0.33
N VAL A 472 -12.71 19.51 1.42
CA VAL A 472 -11.67 18.49 1.41
C VAL A 472 -12.15 17.23 2.12
N PHE A 473 -12.00 16.08 1.48
CA PHE A 473 -12.20 14.78 2.10
C PHE A 473 -10.85 14.15 2.43
N VAL A 474 -10.61 13.84 3.70
CA VAL A 474 -9.40 13.18 4.21
C VAL A 474 -9.73 11.72 4.51
N THR A 475 -9.22 10.80 3.69
CA THR A 475 -9.50 9.37 3.79
C THR A 475 -8.22 8.54 3.74
N THR A 476 -7.19 9.05 4.41
CA THR A 476 -5.85 8.48 4.49
C THR A 476 -5.72 7.46 5.64
N GLN A 477 -4.48 7.08 5.99
CA GLN A 477 -4.22 6.35 7.23
C GLN A 477 -4.32 7.29 8.43
N HIS A 478 -4.70 6.74 9.58
CA HIS A 478 -5.15 7.49 10.76
C HIS A 478 -4.12 8.53 11.25
N ASN A 479 -2.83 8.18 11.24
CA ASN A 479 -1.74 9.06 11.69
C ASN A 479 -1.65 10.40 10.96
N SER A 480 -2.20 10.50 9.75
CA SER A 480 -2.14 11.70 8.93
C SER A 480 -3.38 12.59 9.03
N HIS A 481 -4.46 12.11 9.66
CA HIS A 481 -5.76 12.80 9.68
C HIS A 481 -5.65 14.20 10.30
N ALA A 482 -5.18 14.31 11.54
CA ALA A 482 -5.08 15.59 12.25
C ALA A 482 -4.27 16.65 11.48
N LYS A 483 -3.19 16.24 10.80
CA LYS A 483 -2.38 17.12 9.95
C LYS A 483 -3.22 17.69 8.80
N PHE A 484 -3.79 16.82 7.98
CA PHE A 484 -4.54 17.25 6.80
C PHE A 484 -5.81 18.02 7.15
N VAL A 485 -6.49 17.65 8.24
CA VAL A 485 -7.64 18.39 8.76
C VAL A 485 -7.24 19.81 9.15
N GLY A 486 -6.19 19.95 9.97
CA GLY A 486 -5.71 21.26 10.41
C GLY A 486 -5.28 22.17 9.26
N GLU A 487 -4.52 21.63 8.30
CA GLU A 487 -4.05 22.38 7.12
C GLU A 487 -5.21 22.78 6.19
N ALA A 488 -6.21 21.90 5.99
CA ALA A 488 -7.37 22.21 5.16
C ALA A 488 -8.29 23.26 5.80
N LEU A 489 -8.52 23.19 7.13
CA LEU A 489 -9.27 24.20 7.87
C LEU A 489 -8.56 25.55 7.84
N ALA A 490 -7.23 25.57 8.02
CA ALA A 490 -6.43 26.79 7.92
C ALA A 490 -6.48 27.42 6.52
N ALA A 491 -6.64 26.61 5.47
CA ALA A 491 -6.87 27.06 4.10
C ALA A 491 -8.34 27.47 3.83
N GLY A 492 -9.18 27.53 4.87
CA GLY A 492 -10.59 27.95 4.79
C GLY A 492 -11.50 26.93 4.10
N LYS A 493 -11.11 25.66 4.03
CA LYS A 493 -11.92 24.59 3.40
C LYS A 493 -12.82 23.92 4.42
N HIS A 494 -14.02 23.52 4.01
CA HIS A 494 -14.81 22.54 4.75
C HIS A 494 -14.08 21.19 4.73
N VAL A 495 -14.17 20.40 5.80
CA VAL A 495 -13.43 19.15 5.93
C VAL A 495 -14.34 18.01 6.36
N PHE A 496 -14.34 16.96 5.56
CA PHE A 496 -14.78 15.63 5.98
C PHE A 496 -13.54 14.78 6.22
N VAL A 497 -13.44 14.11 7.37
CA VAL A 497 -12.34 13.19 7.67
C VAL A 497 -12.88 11.85 8.14
N GLU A 498 -12.33 10.76 7.60
CA GLU A 498 -12.64 9.44 8.14
C GLU A 498 -12.18 9.30 9.59
N LYS A 499 -12.83 8.42 10.34
CA LYS A 499 -12.46 8.22 11.75
C LYS A 499 -11.14 7.44 11.87
N PRO A 500 -10.31 7.72 12.90
CA PRO A 500 -10.49 8.70 13.97
C PRO A 500 -9.98 10.09 13.59
N LEU A 501 -10.33 11.12 14.36
CA LEU A 501 -9.84 12.48 14.12
C LEU A 501 -8.33 12.61 14.37
N ALA A 502 -7.83 11.96 15.41
CA ALA A 502 -6.41 11.92 15.79
C ALA A 502 -6.09 10.58 16.47
N ILE A 503 -4.82 10.18 16.48
CA ILE A 503 -4.37 8.95 17.17
C ILE A 503 -3.50 9.21 18.40
N THR A 504 -3.12 10.47 18.65
CA THR A 504 -2.37 10.87 19.84
C THR A 504 -2.93 12.15 20.45
N ARG A 505 -2.75 12.31 21.76
CA ARG A 505 -3.10 13.56 22.47
C ARG A 505 -2.35 14.76 21.88
N GLU A 506 -1.08 14.62 21.49
CA GLU A 506 -0.30 15.70 20.86
C GLU A 506 -0.92 16.18 19.53
N GLN A 507 -1.36 15.25 18.68
CA GLN A 507 -2.09 15.60 17.46
C GLN A 507 -3.40 16.33 17.77
N MET A 508 -4.13 15.86 18.79
CA MET A 508 -5.40 16.46 19.19
C MET A 508 -5.21 17.88 19.74
N GLU A 509 -4.21 18.11 20.60
CA GLU A 509 -3.88 19.43 21.15
C GLU A 509 -3.49 20.42 20.05
N ARG A 510 -2.66 20.01 19.08
CA ARG A 510 -2.35 20.85 17.91
C ARG A 510 -3.61 21.25 17.15
N LEU A 511 -4.52 20.30 16.95
CA LEU A 511 -5.77 20.57 16.23
C LEU A 511 -6.70 21.50 17.03
N LYS A 512 -6.81 21.34 18.35
CA LYS A 512 -7.55 22.27 19.23
C LYS A 512 -7.07 23.70 19.06
N VAL A 513 -5.76 23.93 19.15
CA VAL A 513 -5.16 25.27 18.98
C VAL A 513 -5.51 25.87 17.61
N GLN A 514 -5.45 25.07 16.54
CA GLN A 514 -5.80 25.53 15.19
C GLN A 514 -7.29 25.87 15.06
N VAL A 515 -8.16 25.03 15.60
CA VAL A 515 -9.63 25.18 15.53
C VAL A 515 -10.11 26.37 16.37
N ASP A 516 -9.57 26.55 17.58
CA ASP A 516 -9.89 27.68 18.45
C ASP A 516 -9.44 29.02 17.83
N GLY A 517 -8.30 29.03 17.14
CA GLY A 517 -7.84 30.20 16.37
C GLY A 517 -8.75 30.58 15.19
N LEU A 518 -9.59 29.65 14.71
CA LEU A 518 -10.53 29.85 13.60
C LEU A 518 -11.96 30.19 14.05
N SER A 519 -12.18 30.40 15.36
CA SER A 519 -13.52 30.66 15.94
C SER A 519 -14.55 29.55 15.65
N LEU A 520 -14.10 28.30 15.54
CA LEU A 520 -14.95 27.11 15.34
C LEU A 520 -15.57 26.58 16.66
N SER A 521 -15.10 27.05 17.82
CA SER A 521 -15.64 26.66 19.12
C SER A 521 -16.75 27.61 19.58
N GLU A 522 -17.77 27.06 20.27
CA GLU A 522 -18.90 27.84 20.83
C GLU A 522 -18.43 28.98 21.77
N SER A 523 -17.25 28.83 22.38
CA SER A 523 -16.64 29.86 23.23
C SER A 523 -16.28 31.15 22.47
N ALA A 524 -15.88 31.06 21.20
CA ALA A 524 -15.52 32.20 20.37
C ALA A 524 -16.74 32.95 19.80
N ALA A 525 -17.92 32.30 19.74
CA ALA A 525 -19.16 32.94 19.31
C ALA A 525 -19.57 34.11 20.23
N SER A 526 -19.11 34.11 21.48
CA SER A 526 -19.30 35.20 22.45
C SER A 526 -18.44 36.46 22.17
N LEU A 527 -17.46 36.37 21.27
CA LEU A 527 -16.50 37.43 20.92
C LEU A 527 -16.79 38.11 19.56
N LYS A 528 -18.01 37.98 19.01
CA LYS A 528 -18.49 38.67 17.79
C LYS A 528 -18.56 40.21 17.87
N GLY A 529 -17.64 40.85 18.61
CA GLY A 529 -17.61 42.29 18.86
C GLY A 529 -16.33 43.02 18.44
N THR A 530 -15.33 42.38 17.83
CA THR A 530 -14.09 43.10 17.42
C THR A 530 -13.72 42.89 15.96
N ALA A 531 -13.42 44.02 15.29
CA ALA A 531 -13.42 44.23 13.86
C ALA A 531 -12.14 43.75 13.13
N ALA A 532 -11.72 42.50 13.34
CA ALA A 532 -10.50 41.95 12.72
C ALA A 532 -10.71 40.67 11.88
N ALA A 533 -11.95 40.35 11.48
CA ALA A 533 -12.30 39.12 10.76
C ALA A 533 -12.76 39.35 9.30
N SER A 534 -12.27 40.40 8.62
CA SER A 534 -12.79 40.80 7.30
C SER A 534 -12.06 40.24 6.08
N ASP A 535 -10.97 39.48 6.22
CA ASP A 535 -10.13 39.10 5.06
C ASP A 535 -10.23 37.61 4.66
N LEU A 536 -11.14 36.84 5.27
CA LEU A 536 -11.52 35.51 4.75
C LEU A 536 -12.69 35.67 3.78
N ASN A 537 -12.36 35.55 2.49
CA ASN A 537 -13.21 35.82 1.33
C ASN A 537 -14.44 34.89 1.15
N THR A 538 -14.91 34.23 2.21
CA THR A 538 -16.08 33.32 2.19
C THR A 538 -17.15 33.60 3.25
N GLY A 539 -16.92 34.49 4.23
CA GLY A 539 -17.95 34.93 5.18
C GLY A 539 -18.61 33.84 6.04
N CYS A 540 -18.15 32.58 5.97
CA CYS A 540 -18.74 31.43 6.65
C CYS A 540 -17.63 30.61 7.34
N THR A 541 -17.86 30.26 8.60
CA THR A 541 -17.00 29.39 9.39
C THR A 541 -16.91 28.00 8.72
N PRO A 542 -15.72 27.39 8.54
CA PRO A 542 -15.59 26.06 7.95
C PRO A 542 -16.41 24.99 8.68
N VAL A 543 -16.85 23.97 7.95
CA VAL A 543 -17.60 22.84 8.52
C VAL A 543 -16.63 21.68 8.69
N LEU A 544 -16.58 21.07 9.87
CA LEU A 544 -15.79 19.87 10.15
C LEU A 544 -16.71 18.69 10.46
N MET A 545 -16.55 17.60 9.72
CA MET A 545 -17.23 16.33 9.95
C MET A 545 -16.20 15.21 10.12
N VAL A 546 -16.36 14.41 11.17
CA VAL A 546 -15.68 13.11 11.30
C VAL A 546 -16.65 12.01 10.89
N GLY A 547 -16.16 10.98 10.20
CA GLY A 547 -16.88 9.82 9.64
C GLY A 547 -17.58 8.91 10.67
N PHE A 548 -18.36 9.48 11.58
CA PHE A 548 -19.15 8.78 12.59
C PHE A 548 -20.53 8.34 12.07
N ASN A 549 -20.60 7.78 10.88
CA ASN A 549 -21.82 7.42 10.14
C ASN A 549 -23.00 6.82 10.95
N ARG A 550 -22.73 5.94 11.92
CA ARG A 550 -23.74 5.26 12.76
C ARG A 550 -24.75 6.23 13.39
N ARG A 551 -24.33 7.42 13.82
CA ARG A 551 -25.24 8.43 14.43
C ARG A 551 -26.30 8.94 13.45
N PHE A 552 -26.04 8.87 12.15
CA PHE A 552 -26.94 9.32 11.09
C PHE A 552 -27.85 8.19 10.57
N SER A 553 -27.70 6.97 11.09
CA SER A 553 -28.57 5.87 10.71
C SER A 553 -30.02 6.12 11.13
N PRO A 554 -31.01 5.64 10.36
CA PRO A 554 -32.41 5.67 10.77
C PRO A 554 -32.65 5.02 12.14
N HIS A 555 -31.84 4.02 12.49
CA HIS A 555 -31.90 3.34 13.79
C HIS A 555 -31.40 4.24 14.93
N ALA A 556 -30.31 4.98 14.75
CA ALA A 556 -29.81 5.93 15.74
C ALA A 556 -30.80 7.08 15.97
N THR A 557 -31.36 7.64 14.89
CA THR A 557 -32.39 8.68 14.97
C THR A 557 -33.59 8.20 15.76
N LEU A 558 -34.12 7.00 15.44
CA LEU A 558 -35.23 6.41 16.18
C LEU A 558 -34.91 6.26 17.68
N LEU A 559 -33.72 5.75 18.03
CA LEU A 559 -33.31 5.56 19.42
C LEU A 559 -33.19 6.88 20.16
N LYS A 560 -32.55 7.88 19.55
CA LYS A 560 -32.40 9.22 20.14
C LYS A 560 -33.75 9.89 20.35
N ASP A 561 -34.63 9.84 19.36
CA ASP A 561 -35.97 10.43 19.46
C ASP A 561 -36.82 9.71 20.52
N TYR A 562 -36.75 8.38 20.58
CA TYR A 562 -37.47 7.57 21.57
C TYR A 562 -37.05 7.92 23.00
N PHE A 563 -35.75 8.06 23.25
CA PHE A 563 -35.21 8.38 24.58
C PHE A 563 -35.12 9.89 24.87
N SER A 564 -35.40 10.78 23.91
CA SER A 564 -35.42 12.23 24.14
C SER A 564 -36.41 12.66 25.23
N LYS A 565 -37.47 11.87 25.45
CA LYS A 565 -38.54 12.11 26.44
C LYS A 565 -38.27 11.48 27.80
N ARG A 566 -37.10 10.86 27.99
CA ARG A 566 -36.72 10.22 29.26
C ARG A 566 -36.63 11.24 30.39
N LYS A 567 -36.84 10.76 31.61
CA LYS A 567 -36.66 11.53 32.87
C LYS A 567 -35.64 10.90 33.80
N THR A 568 -35.18 9.69 33.51
CA THR A 568 -34.13 9.00 34.24
C THR A 568 -32.85 8.93 33.40
N PRO A 569 -31.69 8.70 34.04
CA PRO A 569 -30.49 8.28 33.34
C PRO A 569 -30.72 7.04 32.48
N VAL A 570 -29.88 6.89 31.47
CA VAL A 570 -29.84 5.74 30.56
C VAL A 570 -28.83 4.71 31.05
N PHE A 571 -29.18 3.43 30.93
CA PHE A 571 -28.20 2.35 30.92
C PHE A 571 -28.14 1.74 29.52
N MET A 572 -26.96 1.74 28.89
CA MET A 572 -26.74 1.18 27.55
C MET A 572 -25.74 0.01 27.60
N SER A 573 -26.01 -1.05 26.85
CA SER A 573 -25.08 -2.15 26.61
C SER A 573 -24.90 -2.33 25.10
N TYR A 574 -23.67 -2.17 24.60
CA TYR A 574 -23.32 -2.28 23.19
C TYR A 574 -22.26 -3.37 23.00
N ARG A 575 -22.61 -4.44 22.28
CA ARG A 575 -21.69 -5.51 21.87
C ARG A 575 -21.21 -5.30 20.43
N VAL A 576 -19.90 -5.41 20.21
CA VAL A 576 -19.24 -5.41 18.90
C VAL A 576 -18.41 -6.68 18.74
N ASN A 577 -18.78 -7.51 17.76
CA ASN A 577 -18.09 -8.74 17.39
C ASN A 577 -17.21 -8.50 16.15
N ALA A 578 -16.01 -7.99 16.37
CA ALA A 578 -15.22 -7.28 15.37
C ALA A 578 -14.27 -8.17 14.55
N GLY A 579 -14.13 -9.46 14.89
CA GLY A 579 -13.23 -10.43 14.25
C GLY A 579 -11.74 -10.16 14.48
N ILE A 580 -10.86 -11.12 14.20
CA ILE A 580 -9.39 -10.98 14.41
C ILE A 580 -8.75 -10.23 13.24
N ILE A 581 -7.84 -9.30 13.54
CA ILE A 581 -6.92 -8.66 12.58
C ILE A 581 -5.49 -9.11 12.91
N PRO A 582 -4.67 -9.51 11.91
CA PRO A 582 -3.29 -9.89 12.15
C PRO A 582 -2.44 -8.76 12.78
N PRO A 583 -1.50 -9.07 13.70
CA PRO A 583 -0.65 -8.07 14.37
C PRO A 583 0.23 -7.22 13.44
N ASP A 584 0.55 -7.73 12.25
CA ASP A 584 1.43 -7.09 11.26
C ASP A 584 0.71 -6.07 10.35
N VAL A 585 -0.62 -5.91 10.50
CA VAL A 585 -1.38 -4.91 9.73
C VAL A 585 -1.17 -3.53 10.33
N TRP A 586 -1.01 -2.50 9.49
CA TRP A 586 -0.77 -1.10 9.87
C TRP A 586 -1.73 -0.53 10.93
N ILE A 587 -2.95 -1.08 11.05
CA ILE A 587 -3.93 -0.68 12.06
C ILE A 587 -3.38 -0.91 13.48
N GLN A 588 -2.59 -1.97 13.67
CA GLN A 588 -1.98 -2.33 14.95
C GLN A 588 -0.69 -1.57 15.24
N ASP A 589 -0.08 -0.95 14.21
CA ASP A 589 1.08 -0.09 14.42
C ASP A 589 0.65 1.15 15.23
N PRO A 590 1.20 1.36 16.44
CA PRO A 590 0.83 2.50 17.28
C PRO A 590 1.12 3.86 16.62
N ALA A 591 2.11 3.94 15.73
CA ALA A 591 2.50 5.17 15.05
C ALA A 591 1.70 5.46 13.78
N VAL A 592 0.99 4.45 13.23
CA VAL A 592 0.20 4.59 11.98
C VAL A 592 -1.29 4.45 12.25
N GLY A 593 -1.71 3.36 12.88
CA GLY A 593 -3.10 3.00 13.11
C GLY A 593 -3.65 3.34 14.49
N GLY A 594 -2.79 3.32 15.53
CA GLY A 594 -3.19 3.59 16.91
C GLY A 594 -4.01 2.47 17.58
N GLY A 595 -4.10 1.30 16.95
CA GLY A 595 -4.90 0.17 17.43
C GLY A 595 -6.40 0.32 17.16
N ARG A 596 -7.16 -0.73 17.48
CA ARG A 596 -8.58 -0.81 17.10
C ARG A 596 -9.50 0.04 17.96
N ILE A 597 -9.16 0.33 19.21
CA ILE A 597 -10.03 1.14 20.07
C ILE A 597 -10.04 2.60 19.62
N ILE A 598 -8.86 3.18 19.38
CA ILE A 598 -8.75 4.52 18.81
C ILE A 598 -9.28 4.52 17.38
N GLY A 599 -8.91 3.51 16.57
CA GLY A 599 -9.24 3.47 15.15
C GLY A 599 -10.68 3.10 14.80
N GLU A 600 -11.37 2.21 15.53
CA GLU A 600 -12.75 1.74 15.25
C GLU A 600 -13.64 1.89 16.50
N GLY A 601 -13.11 1.64 17.69
CA GLY A 601 -13.82 1.72 18.98
C GLY A 601 -14.46 3.09 19.23
N CYS A 602 -13.80 4.17 18.80
CA CYS A 602 -14.30 5.55 18.84
C CYS A 602 -15.70 5.70 18.22
N HIS A 603 -16.04 4.85 17.25
CA HIS A 603 -17.33 4.86 16.58
C HIS A 603 -18.50 4.49 17.51
N PHE A 604 -18.27 3.54 18.41
CA PHE A 604 -19.29 3.08 19.36
C PHE A 604 -19.41 4.02 20.55
N ILE A 605 -18.29 4.63 20.96
CA ILE A 605 -18.26 5.73 21.93
C ILE A 605 -19.09 6.90 21.40
N ASP A 606 -18.89 7.26 20.13
CA ASP A 606 -19.63 8.32 19.46
C ASP A 606 -21.14 8.04 19.42
N PHE A 607 -21.51 6.85 18.95
CA PHE A 607 -22.91 6.43 18.88
C PHE A 607 -23.59 6.47 20.25
N ALA A 608 -22.93 5.94 21.28
CA ALA A 608 -23.49 5.91 22.64
C ALA A 608 -23.75 7.33 23.15
N SER A 609 -22.76 8.22 22.99
CA SER A 609 -22.85 9.62 23.39
C SER A 609 -23.92 10.38 22.61
N HIS A 610 -24.07 10.10 21.31
CA HIS A 610 -25.10 10.70 20.47
C HIS A 610 -26.52 10.33 20.90
N VAL A 611 -26.77 9.04 21.19
CA VAL A 611 -28.09 8.55 21.61
C VAL A 611 -28.42 9.01 23.03
N ILE A 612 -27.44 9.04 23.93
CA ILE A 612 -27.62 9.54 25.31
C ILE A 612 -27.80 11.07 25.33
N GLY A 613 -27.13 11.76 24.42
CA GLY A 613 -27.16 13.22 24.28
C GLY A 613 -26.32 13.95 25.32
N GLN A 614 -25.25 13.33 25.82
CA GLN A 614 -24.36 13.87 26.86
C GLN A 614 -22.90 13.48 26.59
N ASN A 615 -21.96 14.22 27.17
CA ASN A 615 -20.54 13.93 27.15
C ASN A 615 -20.14 12.93 28.24
N VAL A 616 -19.12 12.12 27.94
CA VAL A 616 -18.50 11.20 28.90
C VAL A 616 -17.61 11.99 29.85
N VAL A 617 -17.65 11.64 31.13
CA VAL A 617 -16.86 12.28 32.21
C VAL A 617 -15.94 11.30 32.94
N GLU A 618 -16.18 9.99 32.83
CA GLU A 618 -15.38 8.95 33.51
C GLU A 618 -15.35 7.68 32.66
N VAL A 619 -14.16 7.05 32.58
CA VAL A 619 -13.89 5.85 31.80
C VAL A 619 -13.23 4.77 32.67
N GLN A 620 -13.69 3.53 32.52
CA GLN A 620 -13.03 2.33 33.08
C GLN A 620 -12.95 1.27 31.98
N ALA A 621 -11.81 0.57 31.86
CA ALA A 621 -11.64 -0.45 30.85
C ALA A 621 -10.81 -1.65 31.34
N GLN A 622 -11.11 -2.83 30.81
CA GLN A 622 -10.33 -4.06 31.04
C GLN A 622 -10.28 -4.87 29.74
N CYS A 623 -9.16 -5.56 29.50
CA CYS A 623 -9.00 -6.46 28.36
C CYS A 623 -8.65 -7.87 28.80
N VAL A 624 -8.72 -8.82 27.86
CA VAL A 624 -8.25 -10.19 28.08
C VAL A 624 -6.73 -10.21 28.30
N THR A 625 -6.23 -11.26 28.95
CA THR A 625 -4.78 -11.55 29.01
C THR A 625 -4.48 -12.76 28.13
N THR A 626 -3.41 -12.68 27.33
CA THR A 626 -2.99 -13.77 26.46
C THR A 626 -1.48 -13.77 26.25
N ASP A 627 -0.90 -14.96 26.11
CA ASP A 627 0.49 -15.24 25.72
C ASP A 627 0.62 -15.57 24.22
N ASN A 628 -0.50 -15.59 23.49
CA ASN A 628 -0.53 -15.88 22.07
C ASN A 628 -0.09 -14.66 21.26
N ALA A 629 1.12 -14.71 20.70
CA ALA A 629 1.69 -13.64 19.88
C ALA A 629 0.86 -13.28 18.62
N GLY A 630 -0.08 -14.14 18.20
CA GLY A 630 -1.00 -13.86 17.11
C GLY A 630 -2.25 -13.06 17.51
N LEU A 631 -2.43 -12.73 18.79
CA LEU A 631 -3.57 -11.98 19.31
C LEU A 631 -3.12 -10.67 19.94
N VAL A 632 -3.91 -9.62 19.71
CA VAL A 632 -3.78 -8.33 20.40
C VAL A 632 -4.82 -8.32 21.53
N ALA A 633 -4.36 -8.16 22.77
CA ALA A 633 -5.22 -8.19 23.95
C ALA A 633 -6.24 -7.04 23.93
N GLU A 634 -5.78 -5.86 23.52
CA GLU A 634 -6.54 -4.61 23.42
C GLU A 634 -7.64 -4.64 22.33
N ASP A 635 -7.69 -5.68 21.50
CA ASP A 635 -8.80 -5.93 20.57
C ASP A 635 -9.99 -6.65 21.25
N ASN A 636 -9.88 -6.95 22.55
CA ASN A 636 -10.88 -7.67 23.34
C ASN A 636 -11.08 -6.97 24.68
N VAL A 637 -11.86 -5.89 24.65
CA VAL A 637 -12.01 -4.92 25.74
C VAL A 637 -13.46 -4.81 26.18
N SER A 638 -13.65 -4.73 27.50
CA SER A 638 -14.87 -4.23 28.13
C SER A 638 -14.63 -2.79 28.59
N ILE A 639 -15.43 -1.86 28.09
CA ILE A 639 -15.37 -0.42 28.38
C ILE A 639 -16.63 -0.01 29.14
N ASN A 640 -16.48 0.70 30.24
CA ASN A 640 -17.59 1.34 30.96
C ASN A 640 -17.40 2.86 30.90
N LEU A 641 -18.43 3.55 30.44
CA LEU A 641 -18.48 5.00 30.27
C LEU A 641 -19.55 5.57 31.20
N LYS A 642 -19.24 6.66 31.89
CA LYS A 642 -20.19 7.42 32.69
C LYS A 642 -20.36 8.81 32.12
N TYR A 643 -21.59 9.28 32.09
CA TYR A 643 -21.99 10.54 31.48
C TYR A 643 -22.35 11.59 32.53
N ALA A 644 -22.32 12.86 32.14
CA ALA A 644 -22.57 14.00 33.04
C ALA A 644 -23.95 13.95 33.73
N ASP A 645 -24.97 13.39 33.08
CA ASP A 645 -26.33 13.24 33.63
C ASP A 645 -26.51 11.98 34.50
N GLY A 646 -25.43 11.24 34.77
CA GLY A 646 -25.43 9.98 35.51
C GLY A 646 -25.76 8.75 34.67
N SER A 647 -25.96 8.89 33.35
CA SER A 647 -26.11 7.74 32.46
C SER A 647 -24.83 6.91 32.39
N VAL A 648 -24.97 5.64 32.02
CA VAL A 648 -23.85 4.70 31.87
C VAL A 648 -24.00 3.95 30.55
N ALA A 649 -22.87 3.73 29.86
CA ALA A 649 -22.79 2.86 28.70
C ALA A 649 -21.67 1.84 28.85
N ASN A 650 -21.98 0.57 28.60
CA ASN A 650 -21.03 -0.53 28.58
C ASN A 650 -20.80 -0.95 27.14
N ILE A 651 -19.57 -0.85 26.65
CA ILE A 651 -19.18 -1.28 25.31
C ILE A 651 -18.29 -2.51 25.44
N LEU A 652 -18.79 -3.65 24.94
CA LEU A 652 -18.04 -4.88 24.82
C LEU A 652 -17.51 -5.00 23.39
N TYR A 653 -16.23 -4.73 23.19
CA TYR A 653 -15.55 -4.82 21.91
C TYR A 653 -14.69 -6.09 21.87
N VAL A 654 -15.06 -7.07 21.05
CA VAL A 654 -14.40 -8.39 21.03
C VAL A 654 -14.05 -8.85 19.62
N ALA A 655 -12.81 -9.28 19.43
CA ALA A 655 -12.31 -9.87 18.19
C ALA A 655 -12.47 -11.41 18.13
N LEU A 656 -12.72 -12.06 19.27
CA LEU A 656 -12.70 -13.52 19.41
C LEU A 656 -14.00 -14.25 19.03
N GLY A 657 -15.07 -13.53 18.68
CA GLY A 657 -16.38 -14.14 18.40
C GLY A 657 -16.50 -14.78 17.01
N SER A 658 -17.42 -15.75 16.86
CA SER A 658 -17.77 -16.32 15.56
C SER A 658 -18.52 -15.30 14.71
N THR A 659 -18.25 -15.30 13.40
CA THR A 659 -18.98 -14.49 12.42
C THR A 659 -20.41 -14.97 12.15
N ASP A 660 -20.81 -16.11 12.71
CA ASP A 660 -22.20 -16.61 12.64
C ASP A 660 -23.19 -15.72 13.42
N ILE A 661 -22.67 -14.87 14.32
CA ILE A 661 -23.46 -13.93 15.11
C ILE A 661 -23.28 -12.53 14.56
N ALA A 662 -24.39 -11.78 14.52
CA ALA A 662 -24.42 -10.40 14.05
C ALA A 662 -23.38 -9.53 14.75
N LYS A 663 -22.73 -8.67 13.96
CA LYS A 663 -21.58 -7.87 14.39
C LYS A 663 -21.93 -6.96 15.56
N GLU A 664 -23.10 -6.31 15.53
CA GLU A 664 -23.42 -5.22 16.44
C GLU A 664 -24.78 -5.44 17.11
N ARG A 665 -24.84 -5.28 18.44
CA ARG A 665 -26.09 -5.28 19.20
C ARG A 665 -26.06 -4.21 20.27
N CYS A 666 -27.11 -3.42 20.35
CA CYS A 666 -27.25 -2.37 21.37
C CYS A 666 -28.58 -2.53 22.12
N GLU A 667 -28.52 -2.50 23.45
CA GLU A 667 -29.67 -2.53 24.34
C GLU A 667 -29.66 -1.29 25.23
N ILE A 668 -30.80 -0.62 25.36
CA ILE A 668 -30.91 0.66 26.08
C ILE A 668 -32.11 0.60 27.02
N PHE A 669 -31.90 1.00 28.27
CA PHE A 669 -32.90 0.98 29.33
C PHE A 669 -33.02 2.37 29.98
N ALA A 670 -34.24 2.91 30.04
CA ALA A 670 -34.58 4.11 30.81
C ALA A 670 -36.10 4.17 31.01
N ASN A 671 -36.57 4.79 32.10
CA ASN A 671 -38.01 5.03 32.31
C ASN A 671 -38.93 3.79 32.18
N GLU A 672 -38.51 2.60 32.63
CA GLU A 672 -39.24 1.33 32.42
C GLU A 672 -39.54 1.04 30.94
N SER A 673 -38.67 1.55 30.07
CA SER A 673 -38.64 1.33 28.64
C SER A 673 -37.33 0.68 28.23
N VAL A 674 -37.39 -0.15 27.20
CA VAL A 674 -36.27 -0.85 26.60
C VAL A 674 -36.27 -0.66 25.09
N ALA A 675 -35.09 -0.45 24.51
CA ALA A 675 -34.87 -0.57 23.08
C ALA A 675 -33.76 -1.58 22.80
N VAL A 676 -33.94 -2.36 21.73
CA VAL A 676 -32.96 -3.34 21.24
C VAL A 676 -32.73 -3.09 19.76
N MET A 677 -31.48 -2.82 19.38
CA MET A 677 -31.02 -2.72 18.00
C MET A 677 -30.10 -3.90 17.68
N GLU A 678 -30.39 -4.60 16.58
CA GLU A 678 -29.51 -5.63 16.02
C GLU A 678 -28.99 -5.18 14.65
N ASP A 679 -27.68 -4.92 14.61
CA ASP A 679 -26.82 -4.64 13.45
C ASP A 679 -27.38 -3.67 12.42
N PHE A 680 -28.10 -2.63 12.89
CA PHE A 680 -28.75 -1.63 12.04
C PHE A 680 -29.70 -2.24 10.99
N CYS A 681 -30.23 -3.43 11.27
CA CYS A 681 -31.25 -4.12 10.48
C CYS A 681 -32.61 -4.02 11.17
N THR A 682 -32.61 -4.17 12.50
CA THR A 682 -33.84 -4.10 13.31
C THR A 682 -33.61 -3.26 14.54
N THR A 683 -34.59 -2.42 14.88
CA THR A 683 -34.71 -1.78 16.20
C THR A 683 -36.12 -1.97 16.71
N THR A 684 -36.26 -2.41 17.96
CA THR A 684 -37.56 -2.54 18.63
C THR A 684 -37.51 -1.76 19.94
N CYS A 685 -38.46 -0.87 20.14
CA CYS A 685 -38.63 -0.11 21.38
C CYS A 685 -39.95 -0.51 22.05
N SER A 686 -39.95 -0.61 23.37
CA SER A 686 -41.14 -0.97 24.15
C SER A 686 -41.09 -0.43 25.57
N GLY A 687 -42.25 -0.15 26.16
CA GLY A 687 -42.38 0.28 27.56
C GLY A 687 -43.16 1.59 27.71
N LYS A 688 -42.93 2.33 28.80
CA LYS A 688 -43.70 3.54 29.15
C LYS A 688 -43.49 4.72 28.19
N LEU A 689 -42.37 4.76 27.46
CA LEU A 689 -42.11 5.77 26.43
C LEU A 689 -42.81 5.46 25.10
N GLY A 690 -43.52 4.34 24.99
CA GLY A 690 -44.25 3.92 23.80
C GLY A 690 -43.66 2.67 23.15
N LYS A 691 -44.19 2.31 21.97
CA LYS A 691 -43.73 1.18 21.16
C LYS A 691 -43.38 1.67 19.76
N GLU A 692 -42.18 1.33 19.30
CA GLU A 692 -41.69 1.65 17.96
C GLU A 692 -40.98 0.42 17.40
N LYS A 693 -41.00 0.27 16.08
CA LYS A 693 -40.25 -0.81 15.42
C LYS A 693 -39.78 -0.37 14.04
N LEU A 694 -38.49 -0.57 13.79
CA LEU A 694 -37.86 -0.38 12.49
C LEU A 694 -37.24 -1.71 12.05
N THR A 695 -37.48 -2.11 10.81
CA THR A 695 -36.93 -3.35 10.23
C THR A 695 -36.66 -3.14 8.76
N GLY A 696 -35.47 -3.50 8.29
CA GLY A 696 -35.08 -3.33 6.89
C GLY A 696 -33.73 -3.97 6.57
N LYS A 697 -33.17 -3.59 5.42
CA LYS A 697 -31.76 -3.87 5.10
C LYS A 697 -30.87 -3.10 6.06
N GLN A 698 -29.64 -3.58 6.25
CA GLN A 698 -28.65 -2.91 7.07
C GLN A 698 -28.44 -1.46 6.63
N ALA A 699 -28.70 -0.52 7.52
CA ALA A 699 -28.62 0.92 7.25
C ALA A 699 -27.72 1.61 8.28
N LYS A 700 -26.41 1.65 8.02
CA LYS A 700 -25.40 2.22 8.93
C LYS A 700 -25.24 3.75 8.84
N GLY A 701 -26.00 4.44 8.00
CA GLY A 701 -26.03 5.91 8.00
C GLY A 701 -25.02 6.62 7.08
N PHE A 702 -24.28 5.91 6.21
CA PHE A 702 -23.27 6.54 5.34
C PHE A 702 -23.85 7.60 4.39
N ALA A 703 -24.98 7.30 3.74
CA ALA A 703 -25.64 8.26 2.85
C ALA A 703 -26.14 9.48 3.64
N GLN A 704 -26.82 9.25 4.76
CA GLN A 704 -27.36 10.32 5.62
C GLN A 704 -26.27 11.21 6.23
N GLU A 705 -25.11 10.65 6.56
CA GLU A 705 -23.95 11.41 7.02
C GLU A 705 -23.44 12.39 5.96
N LEU A 706 -23.26 11.89 4.73
CA LEU A 706 -22.81 12.72 3.61
C LEU A 706 -23.86 13.78 3.25
N ASP A 707 -25.14 13.42 3.30
CA ASP A 707 -26.24 14.36 3.09
C ASP A 707 -26.21 15.49 4.13
N ALA A 708 -26.06 15.15 5.42
CA ALA A 708 -25.98 16.13 6.49
C ALA A 708 -24.78 17.07 6.33
N PHE A 709 -23.63 16.54 5.91
CA PHE A 709 -22.43 17.34 5.67
C PHE A 709 -22.60 18.29 4.48
N VAL A 710 -23.09 17.80 3.34
CA VAL A 710 -23.28 18.60 2.12
C VAL A 710 -24.34 19.69 2.34
N GLU A 711 -25.46 19.38 2.98
CA GLU A 711 -26.47 20.41 3.27
C GLU A 711 -25.97 21.46 4.27
N ALA A 712 -25.17 21.07 5.27
CA ALA A 712 -24.58 22.04 6.20
C ALA A 712 -23.71 23.08 5.49
N ILE A 713 -22.92 22.64 4.49
CA ILE A 713 -22.09 23.52 3.66
C ILE A 713 -22.98 24.45 2.81
N LYS A 714 -23.97 23.89 2.11
CA LYS A 714 -24.80 24.64 1.17
C LYS A 714 -25.67 25.69 1.86
N GLU A 715 -26.20 25.36 3.04
CA GLU A 715 -27.11 26.21 3.79
C GLU A 715 -26.37 27.12 4.79
N GLY A 716 -25.04 27.02 4.88
CA GLY A 716 -24.24 27.78 5.85
C GLY A 716 -24.60 27.46 7.31
N LYS A 717 -24.99 26.20 7.58
CA LYS A 717 -25.33 25.73 8.93
C LYS A 717 -24.07 25.34 9.70
N GLU A 718 -24.23 25.22 11.01
CA GLU A 718 -23.20 24.68 11.90
C GLU A 718 -22.84 23.23 11.54
N SER A 719 -21.68 22.79 12.03
CA SER A 719 -21.22 21.42 11.80
C SER A 719 -22.23 20.40 12.35
N PRO A 720 -22.62 19.35 11.58
CA PRO A 720 -23.59 18.35 12.05
C PRO A 720 -23.15 17.59 13.32
N ILE A 721 -21.86 17.61 13.63
CA ILE A 721 -21.30 17.16 14.90
C ILE A 721 -20.58 18.35 15.53
N SER A 722 -20.94 18.70 16.77
CA SER A 722 -20.28 19.80 17.47
C SER A 722 -18.82 19.48 17.75
N TRP A 723 -17.99 20.53 17.77
CA TRP A 723 -16.56 20.41 18.10
C TRP A 723 -16.36 19.74 19.47
N GLU A 724 -17.16 20.11 20.46
CA GLU A 724 -17.13 19.52 21.80
C GLU A 724 -17.37 18.00 21.77
N SER A 725 -18.34 17.53 20.98
CA SER A 725 -18.62 16.10 20.82
C SER A 725 -17.45 15.37 20.15
N LEU A 726 -16.81 15.98 19.13
CA LEU A 726 -15.64 15.39 18.47
C LEU A 726 -14.44 15.27 19.41
N VAL A 727 -14.19 16.32 20.19
CA VAL A 727 -13.13 16.34 21.21
C VAL A 727 -13.40 15.27 22.26
N ASN A 728 -14.60 15.24 22.85
CA ASN A 728 -14.94 14.28 23.89
C ASN A 728 -14.79 12.84 23.40
N THR A 729 -15.35 12.48 22.25
CA THR A 729 -15.21 11.13 21.68
C THR A 729 -13.73 10.74 21.48
N THR A 730 -12.91 11.67 20.99
CA THR A 730 -11.48 11.42 20.74
C THR A 730 -10.71 11.23 22.06
N GLU A 731 -10.90 12.11 23.04
CA GLU A 731 -10.27 12.01 24.36
C GLU A 731 -10.72 10.76 25.13
N VAL A 732 -12.00 10.37 25.03
CA VAL A 732 -12.50 9.12 25.61
C VAL A 732 -11.75 7.93 25.02
N SER A 733 -11.50 7.91 23.71
CA SER A 733 -10.76 6.80 23.09
C SER A 733 -9.32 6.69 23.61
N PHE A 734 -8.67 7.82 23.92
CA PHE A 734 -7.37 7.85 24.57
C PHE A 734 -7.45 7.42 26.04
N ALA A 735 -8.47 7.87 26.76
CA ALA A 735 -8.72 7.51 28.15
C ALA A 735 -9.00 6.01 28.33
N VAL A 736 -9.61 5.34 27.34
CA VAL A 736 -9.74 3.87 27.34
C VAL A 736 -8.36 3.21 27.33
N HIS A 737 -7.45 3.67 26.46
CA HIS A 737 -6.10 3.12 26.41
C HIS A 737 -5.32 3.38 27.70
N GLU A 738 -5.45 4.60 28.25
CA GLU A 738 -4.88 4.95 29.55
C GLU A 738 -5.41 4.05 30.68
N ALA A 739 -6.73 3.84 30.76
CA ALA A 739 -7.34 2.97 31.75
C ALA A 739 -6.85 1.52 31.65
N LEU A 740 -6.62 1.01 30.44
CA LEU A 740 -6.05 -0.32 30.23
C LEU A 740 -4.60 -0.42 30.73
N GLN A 741 -3.79 0.63 30.52
CA GLN A 741 -2.41 0.67 30.97
C GLN A 741 -2.27 0.85 32.49
N THR A 742 -3.01 1.79 33.06
CA THR A 742 -2.93 2.13 34.49
C THR A 742 -3.74 1.19 35.38
N LYS A 743 -4.70 0.45 34.81
CA LYS A 743 -5.69 -0.37 35.52
C LYS A 743 -6.51 0.45 36.52
N SER A 744 -6.76 1.72 36.21
CA SER A 744 -7.51 2.66 37.04
C SER A 744 -8.62 3.34 36.26
N THR A 745 -9.55 3.93 37.00
CA THR A 745 -10.54 4.87 36.44
C THR A 745 -9.83 6.13 35.93
N VAL A 746 -10.26 6.63 34.76
CA VAL A 746 -9.80 7.90 34.18
C VAL A 746 -10.96 8.89 34.18
N VAL A 747 -10.73 10.11 34.69
CA VAL A 747 -11.70 11.21 34.71
C VAL A 747 -11.29 12.22 33.64
N LEU A 748 -12.28 12.70 32.86
CA LEU A 748 -12.07 13.59 31.71
C LEU A 748 -12.24 15.07 32.04
#